data_AF-A0A484FTN5-F1
#
_entry.id   AF-A0A484FTN5-F1
#
_cell.length_a   1.000
_cell.length_b   1.000
_cell.length_c   1.000
_cell.angle_alpha   90.00
_cell.angle_beta   90.00
_cell.angle_gamma   90.00
#
_symmetry.space_group_name_H-M   'P 1'
#
loop_
_entity.id
_entity.type
_entity.pdbx_description
1 polymer ?
#
loop_
_entity_poly.entity_id
_entity_poly.type
_entity_poly.pdbx_seq_one_letter_code
_entity_poly.pdbx_strand_id
1 'polypeptide(L)'
;MNYQLLLGVAVFALFAQITITVIRWFRSPLRSVPGPWLARFTDLWYFYRIRQGDFEKVNVQLHERFGPVVRIGPNRYSFNDAESLKIIYGHGTQFPKSDWYLTFQVDEKTWNTFTDRDIKRHAYNRRFYTNTYAMASLIHYEPYVNECGNIFSQRLLEFSKVGSAVDFGHWFQCFAFDAIAMMTYGKRLGFLDQGEDIANIIKNLDNNMRYSSLMGVFPSFHKYIMPLLTASDARVGKGNNMYVLNFTQKTIEEEQASPKSVAEAQFQEDGTPAGETFLSKFLAKHSNDPETFTKYHILNGCAANIFAGSDTTGITLSATLYHLLKSPESMGKLREEIDDFTRRGELSAAPAFKETLQMPYLQAVIKEALRIHPAIGLPLERAVPEGGATICGKMFPEGTAVAISSWTQHRNKALFGEDADCFRPDRWLDSDKDRLSIMNRNWIPFGMGSRTCLGRNISLLEISKLVPRIVRDFDLKLQGSSAMPGASWETHNACPSKHRRYWTSATWKWIERGIPAVKVAFGTIPRGRVVITGCSGTRARRDAPASKLAGLDEEDRLDDGVFQATRKRYQLIQDVLQRVGADLKENLNLIELWRNREKDRQVERPRWTLNDESRHRVTITKLRTLKDHDIQKLSQTHAEIVKLHESLGAKLELTRNDLEQRRAGDIQRFTMSEAPATRTLISMVVTAAVAFAVTVLVLTFTNISGFMGLLVWLRRKFGALRRWPEKCARSRDESNQEAGVADEG
;
A
#
# COMPACT_ATOMS: atom_id res chain seq x y z
N MET A 1 27.13 -42.47 -7.16
CA MET A 1 27.65 -42.63 -5.79
C MET A 1 27.50 -41.36 -4.91
N ASN A 2 27.55 -40.15 -5.46
CA ASN A 2 27.56 -38.92 -4.64
C ASN A 2 26.19 -38.48 -4.09
N TYR A 3 25.07 -38.82 -4.74
CA TYR A 3 23.74 -38.37 -4.29
C TYR A 3 23.30 -39.03 -2.97
N GLN A 4 23.58 -40.33 -2.78
CA GLN A 4 23.23 -41.02 -1.53
C GLN A 4 24.09 -40.56 -0.35
N LEU A 5 25.37 -40.22 -0.59
CA LEU A 5 26.24 -39.64 0.44
C LEU A 5 25.75 -38.24 0.84
N LEU A 6 25.38 -37.39 -0.13
CA LEU A 6 24.81 -36.07 0.12
C LEU A 6 23.47 -36.15 0.87
N LEU A 7 22.61 -37.10 0.49
CA LEU A 7 21.35 -37.35 1.18
C LEU A 7 21.61 -37.83 2.63
N GLY A 8 22.56 -38.73 2.85
CA GLY A 8 22.95 -39.21 4.18
C GLY A 8 23.49 -38.10 5.08
N VAL A 9 24.36 -37.24 4.55
CA VAL A 9 24.89 -36.07 5.27
C VAL A 9 23.77 -35.08 5.61
N ALA A 10 22.85 -34.81 4.68
CA ALA A 10 21.72 -33.92 4.93
C ALA A 10 20.78 -34.46 6.01
N VAL A 11 20.48 -35.76 5.99
CA VAL A 11 19.64 -36.42 7.01
C VAL A 11 20.33 -36.40 8.37
N PHE A 12 21.64 -36.68 8.44
CA PHE A 12 22.41 -36.61 9.67
C PHE A 12 22.45 -35.18 10.24
N ALA A 13 22.71 -34.17 9.40
CA ALA A 13 22.71 -32.77 9.80
C ALA A 13 21.33 -32.32 10.34
N LEU A 14 20.25 -32.77 9.69
CA LEU A 14 18.88 -32.52 10.16
C LEU A 14 18.63 -33.18 11.53
N PHE A 15 19.02 -34.44 11.69
CA PHE A 15 18.86 -35.16 12.96
C PHE A 15 19.68 -34.52 14.09
N ALA A 16 20.92 -34.13 13.82
CA ALA A 16 21.77 -33.40 14.75
C ALA A 16 21.14 -32.07 15.15
N GLN A 17 20.61 -31.30 14.19
CA GLN A 17 19.95 -30.02 14.45
C GLN A 17 18.67 -30.15 15.29
N ILE A 18 17.87 -31.20 15.04
CA ILE A 18 16.69 -31.52 15.86
C ILE A 18 17.13 -31.86 17.28
N THR A 19 18.14 -32.71 17.43
CA THR A 19 18.68 -33.12 18.72
C THR A 19 19.21 -31.93 19.51
N ILE A 20 20.00 -31.04 18.88
CA ILE A 20 20.50 -29.80 19.48
C ILE A 20 19.35 -28.91 19.92
N THR A 21 18.32 -28.73 19.09
CA THR A 21 17.14 -27.91 19.43
C THR A 21 16.40 -28.47 20.65
N VAL A 22 16.21 -29.79 20.71
CA VAL A 22 15.56 -30.47 21.85
C VAL A 22 16.40 -30.33 23.12
N ILE A 23 17.71 -30.56 23.05
CA ILE A 23 18.62 -30.38 24.20
C ILE A 23 18.61 -28.93 24.68
N ARG A 24 18.67 -27.95 23.76
CA ARG A 24 18.57 -26.52 24.09
C ARG A 24 17.27 -26.20 24.81
N TRP A 25 16.16 -26.79 24.39
CA TRP A 25 14.87 -26.62 25.06
C TRP A 25 14.88 -27.20 26.48
N PHE A 26 15.35 -28.44 26.67
CA PHE A 26 15.43 -29.06 28.00
C PHE A 26 16.34 -28.29 28.97
N ARG A 27 17.43 -27.71 28.47
CA ARG A 27 18.38 -26.90 29.25
C ARG A 27 17.96 -25.43 29.38
N SER A 28 16.90 -24.99 28.70
CA SER A 28 16.48 -23.59 28.72
C SER A 28 15.82 -23.24 30.06
N PRO A 29 16.31 -22.21 30.77
CA PRO A 29 15.65 -21.72 31.99
C PRO A 29 14.26 -21.14 31.68
N LEU A 30 14.00 -20.78 30.41
CA LEU A 30 12.75 -20.21 29.93
C LEU A 30 11.74 -21.26 29.46
N ARG A 31 11.97 -22.56 29.68
CA ARG A 31 11.06 -23.65 29.26
C ARG A 31 9.63 -23.51 29.80
N SER A 32 9.46 -22.83 30.94
CA SER A 32 8.18 -22.59 31.60
C SER A 32 7.35 -21.47 30.95
N VAL A 33 7.93 -20.69 30.03
CA VAL A 33 7.20 -19.60 29.37
C VAL A 33 6.17 -20.19 28.39
N PRO A 34 4.88 -19.89 28.55
CA PRO A 34 3.82 -20.43 27.71
C PRO A 34 3.84 -19.82 26.31
N GLY A 35 3.18 -20.50 25.36
CA GLY A 35 3.10 -20.07 23.97
C GLY A 35 2.75 -21.24 23.04
N PRO A 36 2.57 -20.98 21.74
CA PRO A 36 2.31 -22.00 20.74
C PRO A 36 3.37 -23.10 20.76
N TRP A 37 2.95 -24.35 20.60
CA TRP A 37 3.86 -25.50 20.72
C TRP A 37 5.02 -25.45 19.71
N LEU A 38 4.73 -25.12 18.44
CA LEU A 38 5.74 -24.99 17.39
C LEU A 38 6.75 -23.86 17.65
N ALA A 39 6.31 -22.76 18.29
CA ALA A 39 7.17 -21.63 18.63
C ALA A 39 8.27 -21.99 19.65
N ARG A 40 8.17 -23.14 20.33
CA ARG A 40 9.22 -23.64 21.23
C ARG A 40 10.47 -24.13 20.50
N PHE A 41 10.29 -24.63 19.28
CA PHE A 41 11.36 -25.33 18.54
C PHE A 41 11.80 -24.58 17.29
N THR A 42 10.93 -23.76 16.71
CA THR A 42 11.25 -23.07 15.45
C THR A 42 10.58 -21.70 15.33
N ASP A 43 11.25 -20.77 14.67
CA ASP A 43 10.69 -19.48 14.26
C ASP A 43 9.73 -19.61 13.05
N LEU A 44 9.62 -20.80 12.44
CA LEU A 44 8.71 -21.05 11.31
C LEU A 44 7.24 -20.78 11.64
N TRP A 45 6.84 -21.01 12.89
CA TRP A 45 5.48 -20.66 13.32
C TRP A 45 5.25 -19.15 13.23
N TYR A 46 6.19 -18.35 13.75
CA TYR A 46 6.10 -16.90 13.71
C TYR A 46 6.16 -16.37 12.28
N PHE A 47 7.09 -16.89 11.47
CA PHE A 47 7.19 -16.60 10.04
C PHE A 47 5.88 -16.87 9.31
N TYR A 48 5.23 -18.01 9.58
CA TYR A 48 3.94 -18.35 8.99
C TYR A 48 2.85 -17.33 9.38
N ARG A 49 2.77 -16.92 10.65
CA ARG A 49 1.78 -15.91 11.08
C ARG A 49 2.05 -14.52 10.49
N ILE A 50 3.31 -14.09 10.41
CA ILE A 50 3.66 -12.84 9.71
C ILE A 50 3.27 -12.93 8.23
N ARG A 51 3.49 -14.08 7.59
CA ARG A 51 3.11 -14.30 6.19
C ARG A 51 1.59 -14.25 5.96
N GLN A 52 0.78 -14.69 6.92
CA GLN A 52 -0.68 -14.53 6.85
C GLN A 52 -1.12 -13.07 7.02
N GLY A 53 -0.30 -12.24 7.65
CA GLY A 53 -0.55 -10.82 7.84
C GLY A 53 -1.57 -10.50 8.93
N ASP A 54 -1.78 -11.41 9.89
CA ASP A 54 -2.76 -11.27 10.98
C ASP A 54 -2.11 -11.21 12.38
N PHE A 55 -0.78 -11.19 12.46
CA PHE A 55 -0.05 -11.44 13.71
C PHE A 55 -0.42 -10.50 14.87
N GLU A 56 -0.83 -9.27 14.62
CA GLU A 56 -1.28 -8.33 15.64
C GLU A 56 -2.49 -8.86 16.41
N LYS A 57 -3.47 -9.45 15.70
CA LYS A 57 -4.67 -10.05 16.29
C LYS A 57 -4.33 -11.33 17.03
N VAL A 58 -3.43 -12.12 16.44
CA VAL A 58 -2.94 -13.37 17.04
C VAL A 58 -2.20 -13.10 18.34
N ASN A 59 -1.38 -12.06 18.37
CA ASN A 59 -0.61 -11.73 19.56
C ASN A 59 -1.53 -11.29 20.70
N VAL A 60 -2.61 -10.53 20.39
CA VAL A 60 -3.67 -10.21 21.38
C VAL A 60 -4.28 -11.49 21.94
N GLN A 61 -4.75 -12.40 21.08
CA GLN A 61 -5.35 -13.68 21.50
C GLN A 61 -4.39 -14.55 22.33
N LEU A 62 -3.10 -14.53 22.00
CA LEU A 62 -2.09 -15.28 22.76
C LEU A 62 -1.92 -14.73 24.16
N HIS A 63 -1.91 -13.40 24.32
CA HIS A 63 -1.82 -12.77 25.63
C HIS A 63 -3.10 -12.97 26.46
N GLU A 64 -4.28 -12.99 25.83
CA GLU A 64 -5.53 -13.37 26.49
C GLU A 64 -5.49 -14.80 27.03
N ARG A 65 -4.90 -15.74 26.26
CA ARG A 65 -4.85 -17.16 26.62
C ARG A 65 -3.75 -17.50 27.62
N PHE A 66 -2.56 -16.92 27.47
CA PHE A 66 -1.35 -17.35 28.18
C PHE A 66 -0.86 -16.33 29.20
N GLY A 67 -1.44 -15.13 29.24
CA GLY A 67 -1.12 -14.08 30.20
C GLY A 67 -0.03 -13.11 29.74
N PRO A 68 0.70 -12.47 30.67
CA PRO A 68 1.54 -11.30 30.37
C PRO A 68 2.82 -11.63 29.58
N VAL A 69 3.29 -12.88 29.57
CA VAL A 69 4.52 -13.28 28.87
C VAL A 69 4.25 -14.47 27.96
N VAL A 70 4.51 -14.29 26.67
CA VAL A 70 4.24 -15.29 25.63
C VAL A 70 5.49 -15.56 24.80
N ARG A 71 5.82 -16.83 24.62
CA ARG A 71 6.85 -17.28 23.68
C ARG A 71 6.30 -17.33 22.25
N ILE A 72 6.93 -16.57 21.34
CA ILE A 72 6.55 -16.51 19.92
C ILE A 72 7.61 -17.15 19.01
N GLY A 73 8.81 -17.43 19.53
CA GLY A 73 9.86 -18.21 18.86
C GLY A 73 10.83 -18.83 19.88
N PRO A 74 11.82 -19.63 19.45
CA PRO A 74 12.73 -20.32 20.37
C PRO A 74 13.51 -19.35 21.27
N ASN A 75 13.84 -18.18 20.74
CA ASN A 75 14.51 -17.08 21.43
C ASN A 75 13.76 -15.75 21.30
N ARG A 76 12.43 -15.78 21.10
CA ARG A 76 11.58 -14.60 20.89
C ARG A 76 10.38 -14.59 21.83
N TYR A 77 10.18 -13.50 22.55
CA TYR A 77 9.15 -13.36 23.57
C TYR A 77 8.40 -12.03 23.45
N SER A 78 7.06 -12.12 23.55
CA SER A 78 6.14 -10.99 23.58
C SER A 78 5.68 -10.74 25.02
N PHE A 79 5.60 -9.49 25.41
CA PHE A 79 5.18 -9.03 26.73
C PHE A 79 3.93 -8.14 26.63
N ASN A 80 3.05 -8.22 27.63
CA ASN A 80 1.87 -7.38 27.80
C ASN A 80 1.69 -7.05 29.29
N ASP A 81 2.57 -6.19 29.78
CA ASP A 81 2.66 -5.80 31.18
C ASP A 81 3.15 -4.35 31.29
N ALA A 82 2.69 -3.63 32.32
CA ALA A 82 3.01 -2.21 32.49
C ALA A 82 4.48 -1.97 32.89
N GLU A 83 5.06 -2.83 33.73
CA GLU A 83 6.43 -2.67 34.21
C GLU A 83 7.45 -3.03 33.13
N SER A 84 7.16 -4.09 32.38
CA SER A 84 7.97 -4.57 31.26
C SER A 84 8.22 -3.48 30.22
N LEU A 85 7.25 -2.57 30.03
CA LEU A 85 7.37 -1.44 29.12
C LEU A 85 8.52 -0.51 29.50
N LYS A 86 8.63 -0.17 30.79
CA LYS A 86 9.69 0.68 31.31
C LYS A 86 11.05 -0.01 31.26
N ILE A 87 11.09 -1.32 31.47
CA ILE A 87 12.34 -2.11 31.46
C ILE A 87 12.91 -2.20 30.03
N ILE A 88 12.06 -2.49 29.04
CA ILE A 88 12.51 -2.78 27.66
C ILE A 88 12.70 -1.49 26.84
N TYR A 89 11.81 -0.50 26.98
CA TYR A 89 11.81 0.73 26.16
C TYR A 89 12.05 2.01 26.95
N GLY A 90 12.34 1.94 28.25
CA GLY A 90 12.54 3.11 29.10
C GLY A 90 13.70 4.01 28.68
N HIS A 91 13.76 5.20 29.27
CA HIS A 91 14.91 6.09 29.09
C HIS A 91 16.14 5.51 29.80
N GLY A 92 17.30 5.55 29.13
CA GLY A 92 18.57 5.05 29.68
C GLY A 92 18.75 3.52 29.63
N THR A 93 17.74 2.77 29.16
CA THR A 93 17.83 1.31 29.05
C THR A 93 18.81 0.90 27.96
N GLN A 94 19.63 -0.11 28.22
CA GLN A 94 20.66 -0.59 27.31
C GLN A 94 20.17 -1.69 26.35
N PHE A 95 18.90 -1.67 25.96
CA PHE A 95 18.33 -2.66 25.06
C PHE A 95 18.52 -2.24 23.59
N PRO A 96 19.48 -2.81 22.83
CA PRO A 96 19.64 -2.49 21.41
C PRO A 96 18.48 -3.08 20.59
N LYS A 97 18.29 -2.53 19.39
CA LYS A 97 17.40 -3.14 18.39
C LYS A 97 17.90 -4.54 18.01
N SER A 98 16.98 -5.50 17.87
CA SER A 98 17.32 -6.88 17.49
C SER A 98 17.84 -6.96 16.05
N ASP A 99 18.36 -8.12 15.66
CA ASP A 99 18.80 -8.39 14.28
C ASP A 99 17.67 -8.26 13.25
N TRP A 100 16.40 -8.26 13.68
CA TRP A 100 15.23 -8.05 12.82
C TRP A 100 15.36 -6.77 11.98
N TYR A 101 15.92 -5.70 12.57
CA TYR A 101 16.09 -4.40 11.92
C TYR A 101 17.16 -4.37 10.81
N LEU A 102 18.07 -5.35 10.75
CA LEU A 102 19.10 -5.41 9.70
C LEU A 102 18.49 -5.55 8.31
N THR A 103 17.33 -6.20 8.22
CA THR A 103 16.65 -6.45 6.94
C THR A 103 15.96 -5.22 6.34
N PHE A 104 15.91 -4.12 7.09
CA PHE A 104 15.43 -2.81 6.65
C PHE A 104 16.59 -1.90 6.19
N GLN A 105 17.83 -2.38 6.24
CA GLN A 105 19.00 -1.67 5.72
C GLN A 105 19.20 -2.02 4.25
N VAL A 106 19.66 -1.03 3.47
CA VAL A 106 20.00 -1.24 2.06
C VAL A 106 21.41 -1.84 1.93
N ASP A 107 22.33 -1.38 2.78
CA ASP A 107 23.71 -1.85 2.85
C ASP A 107 24.18 -1.85 4.32
N GLU A 108 25.00 -2.83 4.70
CA GLU A 108 25.60 -2.97 6.03
C GLU A 108 26.47 -1.76 6.42
N LYS A 109 27.00 -1.04 5.42
CA LYS A 109 27.83 0.15 5.62
C LYS A 109 27.02 1.43 5.83
N THR A 110 25.74 1.41 5.51
CA THR A 110 24.86 2.59 5.63
C THR A 110 24.13 2.59 6.96
N TRP A 111 24.04 3.76 7.60
CA TRP A 111 23.31 3.91 8.86
C TRP A 111 22.07 4.78 8.66
N ASN A 112 20.98 4.44 9.32
CA ASN A 112 19.81 5.31 9.39
C ASN A 112 19.18 5.26 10.78
N THR A 113 18.52 6.34 11.18
CA THR A 113 17.97 6.50 12.53
C THR A 113 16.93 5.41 12.86
N PHE A 114 16.27 4.83 11.86
CA PHE A 114 15.27 3.78 12.05
C PHE A 114 15.89 2.40 12.33
N THR A 115 16.99 2.01 11.71
CA THR A 115 17.55 0.66 11.83
C THR A 115 18.76 0.58 12.75
N ASP A 116 19.38 1.71 13.09
CA ASP A 116 20.63 1.72 13.83
C ASP A 116 20.51 1.01 15.18
N ARG A 117 21.31 -0.03 15.36
CA ARG A 117 21.31 -0.87 16.57
C ARG A 117 22.24 -0.34 17.63
N ASP A 118 23.32 0.33 17.23
CA ASP A 118 24.26 0.97 18.14
C ASP A 118 23.55 2.12 18.85
N ILE A 119 23.46 2.02 20.17
CA ILE A 119 22.76 2.98 21.02
C ILE A 119 23.47 4.34 21.02
N LYS A 120 24.80 4.36 21.05
CA LYS A 120 25.62 5.57 21.09
C LYS A 120 25.58 6.28 19.74
N ARG A 121 25.80 5.54 18.65
CA ARG A 121 25.73 6.09 17.28
C ARG A 121 24.34 6.63 16.97
N HIS A 122 23.29 5.90 17.35
CA HIS A 122 21.92 6.37 17.20
C HIS A 122 21.66 7.66 17.99
N ALA A 123 22.06 7.73 19.26
CA ALA A 123 21.87 8.93 20.09
C ALA A 123 22.62 10.14 19.51
N TYR A 124 23.88 9.93 19.08
CA TYR A 124 24.69 10.93 18.42
C TYR A 124 24.04 11.46 17.14
N ASN A 125 23.59 10.58 16.25
CA ASN A 125 23.00 11.00 14.98
C ASN A 125 21.60 11.61 15.13
N ARG A 126 20.79 11.10 16.06
CA ARG A 126 19.42 11.59 16.29
C ARG A 126 19.40 13.06 16.75
N ARG A 127 20.42 13.52 17.49
CA ARG A 127 20.49 14.91 17.98
C ARG A 127 20.51 15.92 16.83
N PHE A 128 21.03 15.54 15.66
CA PHE A 128 21.08 16.44 14.51
C PHE A 128 19.70 16.73 13.93
N TYR A 129 18.77 15.79 14.04
CA TYR A 129 17.44 15.92 13.47
C TYR A 129 16.43 16.47 14.49
N THR A 130 16.58 16.19 15.78
CA THR A 130 15.55 16.44 16.81
C THR A 130 14.90 17.83 16.75
N ASN A 131 15.67 18.90 16.53
CA ASN A 131 15.14 20.27 16.49
C ASN A 131 14.20 20.53 15.30
N THR A 132 14.45 19.92 14.13
CA THR A 132 13.59 20.12 12.96
C THR A 132 12.23 19.43 13.10
N TYR A 133 12.07 18.50 14.05
CA TYR A 133 10.82 17.78 14.32
C TYR A 133 10.14 18.23 15.62
N ALA A 134 10.71 19.22 16.30
CA ALA A 134 10.15 19.77 17.53
C ALA A 134 8.83 20.52 17.26
N MET A 135 7.98 20.65 18.28
CA MET A 135 6.69 21.36 18.17
C MET A 135 6.84 22.79 17.64
N ALA A 136 7.90 23.51 18.05
CA ALA A 136 8.18 24.87 17.58
C ALA A 136 8.43 24.93 16.06
N SER A 137 9.00 23.88 15.47
CA SER A 137 9.28 23.83 14.03
C SER A 137 8.02 23.64 13.18
N LEU A 138 6.89 23.20 13.76
CA LEU A 138 5.68 22.86 13.02
C LEU A 138 5.01 24.07 12.35
N ILE A 139 5.19 25.27 12.90
CA ILE A 139 4.63 26.51 12.34
C ILE A 139 5.10 26.72 10.90
N HIS A 140 6.34 26.36 10.60
CA HIS A 140 6.93 26.45 9.26
C HIS A 140 6.36 25.41 8.29
N TYR A 141 5.80 24.30 8.79
CA TYR A 141 5.29 23.21 7.96
C TYR A 141 3.79 23.31 7.70
N GLU A 142 3.09 24.03 8.57
CA GLU A 142 1.65 24.19 8.53
C GLU A 142 1.09 24.72 7.19
N PRO A 143 1.71 25.72 6.52
CA PRO A 143 1.25 26.18 5.21
C PRO A 143 1.23 25.06 4.15
N TYR A 144 2.21 24.16 4.19
CA TYR A 144 2.30 23.03 3.26
C TYR A 144 1.18 22.01 3.49
N VAL A 145 0.85 21.74 4.75
CA VAL A 145 -0.29 20.87 5.11
C VAL A 145 -1.61 21.51 4.67
N ASN A 146 -1.74 22.84 4.78
CA ASN A 146 -2.92 23.57 4.31
C ASN A 146 -3.13 23.43 2.80
N GLU A 147 -2.06 23.56 2.00
CA GLU A 147 -2.13 23.39 0.54
C GLU A 147 -2.63 21.98 0.19
N CYS A 148 -2.01 20.94 0.73
CA CYS A 148 -2.43 19.55 0.50
C CYS A 148 -3.87 19.31 0.97
N GLY A 149 -4.27 19.89 2.11
CA GLY A 149 -5.63 19.80 2.63
C GLY A 149 -6.67 20.48 1.74
N ASN A 150 -6.30 21.59 1.09
CA ASN A 150 -7.15 22.31 0.14
C ASN A 150 -7.43 21.43 -1.09
N ILE A 151 -6.36 20.86 -1.66
CA ILE A 151 -6.46 19.97 -2.82
C ILE A 151 -7.27 18.73 -2.47
N PHE A 152 -7.02 18.12 -1.31
CA PHE A 152 -7.77 16.96 -0.85
C PHE A 152 -9.27 17.27 -0.73
N SER A 153 -9.63 18.43 -0.14
CA SER A 153 -11.03 18.86 -0.03
C SER A 153 -11.65 19.13 -1.39
N GLN A 154 -10.89 19.68 -2.34
CA GLN A 154 -11.35 19.87 -3.71
C GLN A 154 -11.65 18.53 -4.39
N ARG A 155 -10.77 17.53 -4.25
CA ARG A 155 -11.01 16.17 -4.79
C ARG A 155 -12.25 15.53 -4.18
N LEU A 156 -12.44 15.65 -2.87
CA LEU A 156 -13.67 15.17 -2.22
C LEU A 156 -14.92 15.88 -2.72
N LEU A 157 -14.85 17.19 -2.98
CA LEU A 157 -15.96 17.95 -3.56
C LEU A 157 -16.30 17.44 -4.97
N GLU A 158 -15.29 17.17 -5.80
CA GLU A 158 -15.46 16.59 -7.14
C GLU A 158 -16.16 15.22 -7.07
N PHE A 159 -15.74 14.34 -6.16
CA PHE A 159 -16.40 13.04 -5.96
C PHE A 159 -17.83 13.16 -5.45
N SER A 160 -18.08 14.11 -4.55
CA SER A 160 -19.43 14.32 -4.00
C SER A 160 -20.43 14.76 -5.06
N LYS A 161 -20.00 15.53 -6.07
CA LYS A 161 -20.85 15.97 -7.19
C LYS A 161 -21.22 14.82 -8.12
N VAL A 162 -20.33 13.85 -8.28
CA VAL A 162 -20.54 12.65 -9.11
C VAL A 162 -21.34 11.59 -8.35
N GLY A 163 -21.29 11.59 -7.01
CA GLY A 163 -21.94 10.57 -6.18
C GLY A 163 -21.19 9.23 -6.17
N SER A 164 -19.90 9.23 -6.49
CA SER A 164 -19.09 8.00 -6.55
C SER A 164 -18.59 7.58 -5.16
N ALA A 165 -18.52 6.26 -4.94
CA ALA A 165 -17.83 5.71 -3.78
C ALA A 165 -16.31 5.78 -3.99
N VAL A 166 -15.57 6.18 -2.95
CA VAL A 166 -14.13 6.44 -3.00
C VAL A 166 -13.40 5.57 -1.99
N ASP A 167 -12.23 5.05 -2.35
CA ASP A 167 -11.33 4.38 -1.41
C ASP A 167 -10.55 5.43 -0.60
N PHE A 168 -11.11 5.82 0.54
CA PHE A 168 -10.46 6.81 1.42
C PHE A 168 -9.13 6.31 1.96
N GLY A 169 -8.95 5.00 2.04
CA GLY A 169 -7.68 4.39 2.40
C GLY A 169 -6.53 4.80 1.48
N HIS A 170 -6.77 4.70 0.18
CA HIS A 170 -5.83 5.13 -0.87
C HIS A 170 -5.65 6.65 -0.88
N TRP A 171 -6.74 7.42 -0.82
CA TRP A 171 -6.68 8.88 -0.86
C TRP A 171 -5.97 9.50 0.35
N PHE A 172 -6.13 8.93 1.56
CA PHE A 172 -5.35 9.35 2.72
C PHE A 172 -3.86 9.03 2.58
N GLN A 173 -3.52 7.94 1.89
CA GLN A 173 -2.14 7.63 1.55
C GLN A 173 -1.58 8.65 0.55
N CYS A 174 -2.33 8.99 -0.51
CA CYS A 174 -1.98 10.05 -1.45
C CYS A 174 -1.75 11.40 -0.75
N PHE A 175 -2.64 11.77 0.18
CA PHE A 175 -2.50 12.96 1.00
C PHE A 175 -1.20 12.93 1.82
N ALA A 176 -0.94 11.83 2.54
CA ALA A 176 0.23 11.71 3.39
C ALA A 176 1.54 11.76 2.59
N PHE A 177 1.60 11.16 1.39
CA PHE A 177 2.76 11.26 0.50
C PHE A 177 3.04 12.69 0.04
N ASP A 178 2.02 13.41 -0.42
CA ASP A 178 2.21 14.78 -0.90
C ASP A 178 2.45 15.77 0.26
N ALA A 179 1.81 15.58 1.41
CA ALA A 179 2.02 16.42 2.59
C ALA A 179 3.46 16.32 3.10
N ILE A 180 3.98 15.09 3.28
CA ILE A 180 5.37 14.91 3.73
C ILE A 180 6.38 15.35 2.67
N ALA A 181 6.09 15.16 1.38
CA ALA A 181 6.92 15.67 0.30
C ALA A 181 6.97 17.19 0.28
N MET A 182 5.83 17.87 0.46
CA MET A 182 5.79 19.34 0.54
C MET A 182 6.54 19.87 1.74
N MET A 183 6.37 19.27 2.92
CA MET A 183 7.15 19.67 4.10
C MET A 183 8.65 19.41 3.91
N THR A 184 9.02 18.34 3.20
CA THR A 184 10.42 17.92 3.03
C THR A 184 11.14 18.74 1.96
N TYR A 185 10.51 18.91 0.80
CA TYR A 185 11.14 19.45 -0.41
C TYR A 185 10.50 20.76 -0.90
N GLY A 186 9.35 21.16 -0.36
CA GLY A 186 8.55 22.26 -0.90
C GLY A 186 7.90 21.91 -2.25
N LYS A 187 7.83 20.62 -2.60
CA LYS A 187 7.26 20.12 -3.86
C LYS A 187 6.42 18.87 -3.63
N ARG A 188 5.25 18.79 -4.27
CA ARG A 188 4.39 17.59 -4.31
C ARG A 188 4.99 16.54 -5.24
N LEU A 189 4.73 15.27 -4.94
CA LEU A 189 5.08 14.15 -5.82
C LEU A 189 4.00 13.94 -6.89
N GLY A 190 2.79 14.43 -6.65
CA GLY A 190 1.67 14.42 -7.60
C GLY A 190 0.61 13.38 -7.28
N PHE A 191 0.64 12.78 -6.09
CA PHE A 191 -0.33 11.75 -5.69
C PHE A 191 -1.75 12.30 -5.61
N LEU A 192 -1.94 13.51 -5.07
CA LEU A 192 -3.25 14.17 -5.01
C LEU A 192 -3.72 14.69 -6.37
N ASP A 193 -2.78 14.97 -7.27
CA ASP A 193 -3.08 15.47 -8.62
C ASP A 193 -3.68 14.36 -9.48
N GLN A 194 -3.06 13.17 -9.48
CA GLN A 194 -3.48 12.05 -10.32
C GLN A 194 -4.42 11.06 -9.60
N GLY A 195 -4.37 10.99 -8.27
CA GLY A 195 -5.08 9.97 -7.50
C GLY A 195 -4.53 8.56 -7.71
N GLU A 196 -3.31 8.42 -8.24
CA GLU A 196 -2.68 7.15 -8.61
C GLU A 196 -1.37 6.92 -7.84
N ASP A 197 -0.86 5.68 -7.89
CA ASP A 197 0.44 5.32 -7.33
C ASP A 197 1.59 5.77 -8.25
N ILE A 198 2.09 6.99 -8.01
CA ILE A 198 3.15 7.60 -8.80
C ILE A 198 4.41 6.72 -8.77
N ALA A 199 4.92 6.35 -9.94
CA ALA A 199 6.11 5.53 -10.11
C ALA A 199 6.09 4.19 -9.32
N ASN A 200 4.91 3.66 -8.99
CA ASN A 200 4.71 2.47 -8.15
C ASN A 200 5.33 2.60 -6.74
N ILE A 201 5.52 3.81 -6.20
CA ILE A 201 6.17 4.02 -4.89
C ILE A 201 5.43 3.30 -3.77
N ILE A 202 4.10 3.37 -3.72
CA ILE A 202 3.27 2.69 -2.71
C ILE A 202 3.49 1.19 -2.80
N LYS A 203 3.38 0.62 -4.01
CA LYS A 203 3.57 -0.81 -4.24
C LYS A 203 4.98 -1.29 -3.91
N ASN A 204 6.00 -0.50 -4.23
CA ASN A 204 7.39 -0.83 -3.94
C ASN A 204 7.65 -0.78 -2.43
N LEU A 205 7.13 0.24 -1.75
CA LEU A 205 7.22 0.36 -0.29
C LEU A 205 6.56 -0.85 0.39
N ASP A 206 5.36 -1.25 -0.05
CA ASP A 206 4.66 -2.44 0.45
C ASP A 206 5.49 -3.72 0.27
N ASN A 207 6.10 -3.90 -0.91
CA ASN A 207 6.93 -5.07 -1.17
C ASN A 207 8.19 -5.09 -0.30
N ASN A 208 8.85 -3.94 -0.08
CA ASN A 208 9.99 -3.83 0.81
C ASN A 208 9.59 -4.15 2.26
N MET A 209 8.50 -3.56 2.77
CA MET A 209 8.06 -3.80 4.15
C MET A 209 7.66 -5.26 4.38
N ARG A 210 7.00 -5.89 3.41
CA ARG A 210 6.70 -7.34 3.43
C ARG A 210 7.96 -8.18 3.44
N TYR A 211 8.91 -7.88 2.55
CA TYR A 211 10.18 -8.60 2.48
C TYR A 211 10.96 -8.47 3.79
N SER A 212 11.19 -7.25 4.28
CA SER A 212 11.95 -6.99 5.50
C SER A 212 11.27 -7.60 6.72
N SER A 213 9.95 -7.48 6.87
CA SER A 213 9.23 -8.11 7.98
C SER A 213 9.35 -9.63 8.01
N LEU A 214 9.30 -10.29 6.84
CA LEU A 214 9.43 -11.75 6.72
C LEU A 214 10.87 -12.21 6.93
N MET A 215 11.83 -11.56 6.27
CA MET A 215 13.25 -11.92 6.37
C MET A 215 13.84 -11.52 7.72
N GLY A 216 13.27 -10.55 8.43
CA GLY A 216 13.66 -10.19 9.79
C GLY A 216 13.45 -11.32 10.80
N VAL A 217 12.62 -12.33 10.47
CA VAL A 217 12.51 -13.56 11.26
C VAL A 217 13.79 -14.41 11.14
N PHE A 218 14.40 -14.40 9.95
CA PHE A 218 15.65 -15.10 9.64
C PHE A 218 16.71 -14.16 9.05
N PRO A 219 17.25 -13.19 9.82
CA PRO A 219 18.13 -12.14 9.30
C PRO A 219 19.39 -12.70 8.62
N SER A 220 19.88 -13.86 9.04
CA SER A 220 21.06 -14.50 8.45
C SER A 220 20.91 -14.85 6.97
N PHE A 221 19.67 -15.00 6.46
CA PHE A 221 19.44 -15.24 5.03
C PHE A 221 19.42 -13.96 4.20
N HIS A 222 19.18 -12.80 4.83
CA HIS A 222 19.09 -11.52 4.14
C HIS A 222 20.35 -11.20 3.32
N LYS A 223 21.54 -11.41 3.91
CA LYS A 223 22.84 -11.21 3.23
C LYS A 223 23.04 -12.05 1.96
N TYR A 224 22.35 -13.18 1.85
CA TYR A 224 22.44 -14.05 0.67
C TYR A 224 21.32 -13.77 -0.33
N ILE A 225 20.12 -13.49 0.17
CA ILE A 225 18.92 -13.31 -0.67
C ILE A 225 18.93 -11.93 -1.34
N MET A 226 19.29 -10.86 -0.61
CA MET A 226 19.22 -9.49 -1.17
C MET A 226 20.09 -9.30 -2.41
N PRO A 227 21.38 -9.68 -2.44
CA PRO A 227 22.19 -9.49 -3.65
C PRO A 227 21.65 -10.28 -4.85
N LEU A 228 21.02 -11.44 -4.62
CA LEU A 228 20.40 -12.22 -5.68
C LEU A 228 19.15 -11.53 -6.24
N LEU A 229 18.30 -10.99 -5.37
CA LEU A 229 17.11 -10.25 -5.77
C LEU A 229 17.49 -8.96 -6.51
N THR A 230 18.42 -8.16 -5.98
CA THR A 230 18.84 -6.90 -6.60
C THR A 230 19.58 -7.12 -7.92
N ALA A 231 20.40 -8.19 -8.04
CA ALA A 231 21.03 -8.56 -9.31
C ALA A 231 20.01 -9.03 -10.36
N SER A 232 18.85 -9.56 -9.94
CA SER A 232 17.77 -9.92 -10.86
C SER A 232 16.96 -8.68 -11.30
N ASP A 233 16.69 -7.74 -10.39
CA ASP A 233 15.98 -6.49 -10.70
C ASP A 233 16.82 -5.53 -11.57
N ALA A 234 18.13 -5.47 -11.34
CA ALA A 234 19.08 -4.74 -12.19
C ALA A 234 19.14 -5.32 -13.62
N ARG A 235 19.00 -6.65 -13.76
CA ARG A 235 18.94 -7.34 -15.06
C ARG A 235 17.61 -7.14 -15.80
N VAL A 236 16.55 -6.77 -15.08
CA VAL A 236 15.18 -6.58 -15.62
C VAL A 236 14.82 -5.08 -15.74
N GLY A 237 15.73 -4.17 -15.40
CA GLY A 237 15.52 -2.72 -15.53
C GLY A 237 14.46 -2.14 -14.57
N LYS A 238 14.06 -2.89 -13.54
CA LYS A 238 13.04 -2.47 -12.55
C LYS A 238 13.69 -1.90 -11.29
N GLY A 239 14.53 -0.87 -11.45
CA GLY A 239 15.14 -0.12 -10.36
C GLY A 239 14.13 0.78 -9.63
N ASN A 240 13.10 0.18 -9.05
CA ASN A 240 11.86 0.84 -8.64
C ASN A 240 11.95 1.56 -7.26
N ASN A 241 12.91 1.19 -6.41
CA ASN A 241 13.19 1.89 -5.14
C ASN A 241 14.03 3.16 -5.31
N MET A 242 14.52 3.42 -6.52
CA MET A 242 15.40 4.57 -6.78
C MET A 242 14.63 5.86 -7.00
N TYR A 243 13.31 5.82 -7.24
CA TYR A 243 12.55 7.04 -7.56
C TYR A 243 12.62 8.09 -6.45
N VAL A 244 12.34 7.72 -5.20
CA VAL A 244 12.38 8.66 -4.06
C VAL A 244 13.79 9.20 -3.84
N LEU A 245 14.81 8.35 -3.99
CA LEU A 245 16.21 8.76 -3.85
C LEU A 245 16.64 9.70 -5.00
N ASN A 246 16.27 9.39 -6.24
CA ASN A 246 16.53 10.23 -7.41
C ASN A 246 15.78 11.56 -7.30
N PHE A 247 14.53 11.53 -6.87
CA PHE A 247 13.75 12.74 -6.62
C PHE A 247 14.42 13.60 -5.54
N THR A 248 14.82 12.99 -4.42
CA THR A 248 15.55 13.66 -3.34
C THR A 248 16.83 14.30 -3.86
N GLN A 249 17.65 13.53 -4.59
CA GLN A 249 18.93 14.00 -5.12
C GLN A 249 18.72 15.15 -6.11
N LYS A 250 17.76 15.02 -7.02
CA LYS A 250 17.38 16.06 -7.97
C LYS A 250 16.92 17.33 -7.26
N THR A 251 16.08 17.23 -6.23
CA THR A 251 15.61 18.41 -5.50
C THR A 251 16.72 19.05 -4.66
N ILE A 252 17.65 18.27 -4.11
CA ILE A 252 18.86 18.80 -3.47
C ILE A 252 19.68 19.62 -4.48
N GLU A 253 19.90 19.09 -5.69
CA GLU A 253 20.65 19.77 -6.74
C GLU A 253 19.96 21.05 -7.21
N GLU A 254 18.64 21.02 -7.39
CA GLU A 254 17.84 22.20 -7.78
C GLU A 254 17.91 23.30 -6.71
N GLU A 255 17.77 22.96 -5.43
CA GLU A 255 17.83 23.92 -4.32
C GLU A 255 19.25 24.50 -4.14
N GLN A 256 20.29 23.70 -4.42
CA GLN A 256 21.68 24.16 -4.44
C GLN A 256 21.98 25.06 -5.63
N ALA A 257 21.38 24.80 -6.79
CA ALA A 257 21.56 25.60 -8.01
C ALA A 257 20.79 26.93 -7.97
N SER A 258 19.70 27.00 -7.21
CA SER A 258 18.90 28.22 -7.02
C SER A 258 18.59 28.42 -5.54
N PRO A 259 19.58 28.81 -4.73
CA PRO A 259 19.37 29.06 -3.31
C PRO A 259 18.37 30.21 -3.16
N LYS A 260 17.16 29.89 -2.73
CA LYS A 260 16.18 30.93 -2.36
C LYS A 260 16.78 31.72 -1.21
N SER A 261 16.85 33.04 -1.35
CA SER A 261 17.40 33.86 -0.28
C SER A 261 16.52 33.68 0.97
N VAL A 262 17.15 33.43 2.12
CA VAL A 262 16.46 33.21 3.40
C VAL A 262 15.56 34.42 3.76
N ALA A 263 15.82 35.59 3.17
CA ALA A 263 15.03 36.82 3.34
C ALA A 263 13.73 36.87 2.51
N GLU A 264 13.68 36.28 1.31
CA GLU A 264 12.45 36.21 0.49
C GLU A 264 11.47 35.12 0.98
N ALA A 265 11.95 34.19 1.82
CA ALA A 265 11.19 33.08 2.38
C ALA A 265 10.67 33.35 3.81
N GLN A 266 10.69 34.60 4.29
CA GLN A 266 10.21 34.92 5.64
C GLN A 266 8.73 35.26 5.70
N PHE A 267 8.16 35.86 4.65
CA PHE A 267 6.74 36.19 4.59
C PHE A 267 6.17 36.03 3.17
N GLN A 268 4.97 35.46 3.04
CA GLN A 268 4.16 35.61 1.82
C GLN A 268 3.70 37.08 1.70
N GLU A 269 3.26 37.51 0.51
CA GLU A 269 2.76 38.89 0.26
C GLU A 269 1.61 39.30 1.21
N ASP A 270 0.97 38.34 1.89
CA ASP A 270 -0.11 38.52 2.86
C ASP A 270 0.34 38.64 4.34
N GLY A 271 1.65 38.62 4.61
CA GLY A 271 2.20 38.71 5.97
C GLY A 271 2.20 37.40 6.77
N THR A 272 1.87 36.26 6.15
CA THR A 272 2.02 34.94 6.78
C THR A 272 3.47 34.44 6.72
N PRO A 273 4.00 33.75 7.75
CA PRO A 273 5.36 33.22 7.72
C PRO A 273 5.52 32.30 6.51
N ALA A 274 6.47 32.61 5.62
CA ALA A 274 6.74 31.71 4.52
C ALA A 274 7.35 30.41 5.07
N GLY A 275 6.77 29.29 4.64
CA GLY A 275 7.13 27.98 5.15
C GLY A 275 8.60 27.68 4.89
N GLU A 276 9.25 27.03 5.86
CA GLU A 276 10.62 26.55 5.72
C GLU A 276 10.61 25.02 5.69
N THR A 277 11.24 24.43 4.67
CA THR A 277 11.23 22.98 4.43
C THR A 277 12.26 22.23 5.28
N PHE A 278 12.17 20.90 5.38
CA PHE A 278 13.26 20.11 5.95
C PHE A 278 14.55 20.25 5.16
N LEU A 279 14.46 20.25 3.83
CA LEU A 279 15.62 20.34 2.96
C LEU A 279 16.38 21.65 3.18
N SER A 280 15.69 22.79 3.22
CA SER A 280 16.34 24.09 3.47
C SER A 280 17.00 24.13 4.85
N LYS A 281 16.34 23.62 5.90
CA LYS A 281 16.92 23.51 7.24
C LYS A 281 18.16 22.60 7.28
N PHE A 282 18.14 21.48 6.56
CA PHE A 282 19.27 20.56 6.48
C PHE A 282 20.43 21.13 5.66
N LEU A 283 20.16 21.85 4.56
CA LEU A 283 21.17 22.56 3.78
C LEU A 283 21.82 23.67 4.62
N ALA A 284 21.04 24.49 5.31
CA ALA A 284 21.57 25.52 6.21
C ALA A 284 22.47 24.92 7.30
N LYS A 285 22.05 23.78 7.88
CA LYS A 285 22.85 23.06 8.88
C LYS A 285 24.15 22.50 8.30
N HIS A 286 24.11 21.96 7.09
CA HIS A 286 25.30 21.47 6.39
C HIS A 286 26.27 22.61 6.07
N SER A 287 25.78 23.77 5.63
CA SER A 287 26.62 24.93 5.36
C SER A 287 27.33 25.47 6.61
N ASN A 288 26.68 25.37 7.78
CA ASN A 288 27.27 25.81 9.05
C ASN A 288 28.32 24.83 9.60
N ASP A 289 28.13 23.52 9.42
CA ASP A 289 29.05 22.48 9.90
C ASP A 289 29.10 21.28 8.92
N PRO A 290 29.88 21.41 7.82
CA PRO A 290 29.91 20.41 6.76
C PRO A 290 30.58 19.09 7.18
N GLU A 291 31.53 19.14 8.11
CA GLU A 291 32.28 17.98 8.59
C GLU A 291 31.40 17.08 9.46
N THR A 292 30.62 17.67 10.36
CA THR A 292 29.76 16.90 11.28
C THR A 292 28.45 16.50 10.61
N PHE A 293 27.79 17.42 9.89
CA PHE A 293 26.51 17.17 9.24
C PHE A 293 26.68 17.07 7.72
N THR A 294 27.19 15.93 7.26
CA THR A 294 27.55 15.70 5.85
C THR A 294 26.36 15.61 4.89
N LYS A 295 26.60 15.66 3.58
CA LYS A 295 25.59 15.44 2.53
C LYS A 295 24.81 14.12 2.70
N TYR A 296 25.45 13.09 3.27
CA TYR A 296 24.79 11.84 3.61
C TYR A 296 23.65 12.03 4.62
N HIS A 297 23.84 12.91 5.62
CA HIS A 297 22.82 13.21 6.61
C HIS A 297 21.59 13.90 5.99
N ILE A 298 21.81 14.76 4.99
CA ILE A 298 20.73 15.43 4.24
C ILE A 298 19.91 14.40 3.47
N LEU A 299 20.59 13.59 2.64
CA LEU A 299 19.95 12.57 1.81
C LEU A 299 19.18 11.56 2.67
N ASN A 300 19.82 11.03 3.71
CA ASN A 300 19.22 10.06 4.63
C ASN A 300 18.01 10.65 5.36
N GLY A 301 18.11 11.90 5.85
CA GLY A 301 17.02 12.59 6.54
C GLY A 301 15.81 12.83 5.65
N CYS A 302 16.03 13.33 4.43
CA CYS A 302 14.94 13.60 3.48
C CYS A 302 14.27 12.31 3.00
N ALA A 303 15.05 11.29 2.61
CA ALA A 303 14.49 10.02 2.17
C ALA A 303 13.73 9.31 3.30
N ALA A 304 14.25 9.35 4.54
CA ALA A 304 13.58 8.76 5.69
C ALA A 304 12.22 9.40 5.99
N ASN A 305 12.06 10.72 5.77
CA ASN A 305 10.76 11.38 5.92
C ASN A 305 9.69 10.77 5.02
N ILE A 306 9.99 10.60 3.73
CA ILE A 306 9.03 10.09 2.76
C ILE A 306 8.60 8.66 3.11
N PHE A 307 9.55 7.79 3.47
CA PHE A 307 9.23 6.40 3.80
C PHE A 307 8.52 6.25 5.15
N ALA A 308 8.88 7.04 6.16
CA ALA A 308 8.30 6.91 7.50
C ALA A 308 6.93 7.61 7.62
N GLY A 309 6.79 8.80 7.04
CA GLY A 309 5.61 9.67 7.22
C GLY A 309 4.42 9.30 6.34
N SER A 310 4.66 8.75 5.14
CA SER A 310 3.60 8.48 4.16
C SER A 310 2.61 7.40 4.64
N ASP A 311 3.08 6.19 4.86
CA ASP A 311 2.21 5.06 5.22
C ASP A 311 1.58 5.23 6.60
N THR A 312 2.35 5.66 7.60
CA THR A 312 1.88 5.68 9.00
C THR A 312 0.80 6.73 9.23
N THR A 313 0.94 7.93 8.66
CA THR A 313 -0.10 8.97 8.72
C THR A 313 -1.33 8.53 7.92
N GLY A 314 -1.18 8.00 6.70
CA GLY A 314 -2.30 7.53 5.88
C GLY A 314 -3.14 6.44 6.56
N ILE A 315 -2.48 5.47 7.22
CA ILE A 315 -3.15 4.42 8.01
C ILE A 315 -3.90 5.03 9.20
N THR A 316 -3.29 5.99 9.89
CA THR A 316 -3.90 6.61 11.09
C THR A 316 -5.11 7.46 10.74
N LEU A 317 -5.04 8.25 9.66
CA LEU A 317 -6.19 9.00 9.12
C LEU A 317 -7.33 8.05 8.76
N SER A 318 -6.99 6.95 8.09
CA SER A 318 -7.94 5.91 7.71
C SER A 318 -8.61 5.27 8.93
N ALA A 319 -7.83 4.89 9.94
CA ALA A 319 -8.36 4.32 11.18
C ALA A 319 -9.25 5.29 11.92
N THR A 320 -8.84 6.56 12.01
CA THR A 320 -9.60 7.62 12.68
C THR A 320 -10.97 7.76 12.03
N LEU A 321 -11.02 7.91 10.70
CA LEU A 321 -12.28 8.02 9.99
C LEU A 321 -13.13 6.75 10.10
N TYR A 322 -12.54 5.58 9.90
CA TYR A 322 -13.24 4.30 9.96
C TYR A 322 -13.95 4.09 11.31
N HIS A 323 -13.23 4.32 12.42
CA HIS A 323 -13.79 4.15 13.75
C HIS A 323 -14.84 5.21 14.12
N LEU A 324 -14.69 6.45 13.64
CA LEU A 324 -15.73 7.47 13.77
C LEU A 324 -17.00 7.07 13.00
N LEU A 325 -16.87 6.57 11.77
CA LEU A 325 -18.03 6.13 10.97
C LEU A 325 -18.74 4.90 11.54
N LYS A 326 -18.00 4.02 12.24
CA LYS A 326 -18.58 2.90 12.99
C LYS A 326 -19.18 3.30 14.33
N SER A 327 -18.95 4.53 14.79
CA SER A 327 -19.40 5.02 16.10
C SER A 327 -20.16 6.35 15.92
N PRO A 328 -21.43 6.30 15.48
CA PRO A 328 -22.21 7.51 15.18
C PRO A 328 -22.33 8.48 16.36
N GLU A 329 -22.37 7.97 17.60
CA GLU A 329 -22.36 8.80 18.81
C GLU A 329 -21.08 9.65 18.90
N SER A 330 -19.91 9.03 18.74
CA SER A 330 -18.62 9.72 18.76
C SER A 330 -18.47 10.69 17.59
N MET A 331 -18.99 10.32 16.40
CA MET A 331 -19.03 11.24 15.25
C MET A 331 -19.91 12.47 15.54
N GLY A 332 -21.06 12.27 16.18
CA GLY A 332 -21.97 13.35 16.59
C GLY A 332 -21.30 14.32 17.55
N LYS A 333 -20.72 13.82 18.64
CA LYS A 333 -19.99 14.64 19.64
C LYS A 333 -18.83 15.43 19.02
N LEU A 334 -18.02 14.79 18.16
CA LEU A 334 -16.93 15.48 17.47
C LEU A 334 -17.46 16.58 16.56
N ARG A 335 -18.56 16.32 15.85
CA ARG A 335 -19.18 17.31 14.97
C ARG A 335 -19.77 18.48 15.75
N GLU A 336 -20.40 18.23 16.89
CA GLU A 336 -20.91 19.28 17.78
C GLU A 336 -19.78 20.18 18.29
N GLU A 337 -18.65 19.60 18.70
CA GLU A 337 -17.46 20.37 19.09
C GLU A 337 -16.94 21.24 17.93
N ILE A 338 -16.79 20.66 16.73
CA ILE A 338 -16.35 21.40 15.54
C ILE A 338 -17.31 22.55 15.18
N ASP A 339 -18.61 22.28 15.20
CA ASP A 339 -19.64 23.25 14.86
C ASP A 339 -19.70 24.39 15.90
N ASP A 340 -19.47 24.10 17.18
CA ASP A 340 -19.38 25.09 18.26
C ASP A 340 -18.18 26.04 18.07
N PHE A 341 -16.97 25.48 17.89
CA PHE A 341 -15.77 26.28 17.62
C PHE A 341 -15.90 27.11 16.34
N THR A 342 -16.55 26.56 15.30
CA THR A 342 -16.84 27.28 14.06
C THR A 342 -17.80 28.45 14.31
N ARG A 343 -18.85 28.25 15.11
CA ARG A 343 -19.83 29.30 15.44
C ARG A 343 -19.24 30.42 16.29
N ARG A 344 -18.30 30.08 17.19
CA ARG A 344 -17.54 31.05 17.99
C ARG A 344 -16.48 31.81 17.18
N GLY A 345 -16.23 31.43 15.92
CA GLY A 345 -15.18 32.01 15.10
C GLY A 345 -13.77 31.63 15.57
N GLU A 346 -13.65 30.56 16.36
CA GLU A 346 -12.39 30.05 16.92
C GLU A 346 -11.75 28.95 16.06
N LEU A 347 -12.40 28.56 14.96
CA LEU A 347 -11.89 27.59 13.99
C LEU A 347 -11.80 28.22 12.60
N SER A 348 -10.60 28.32 12.08
CA SER A 348 -10.32 28.87 10.75
C SER A 348 -10.85 27.97 9.62
N ALA A 349 -11.07 28.56 8.44
CA ALA A 349 -11.49 27.83 7.24
C ALA A 349 -10.51 26.69 6.88
N ALA A 350 -9.21 26.94 6.99
CA ALA A 350 -8.20 25.90 7.12
C ALA A 350 -7.81 25.80 8.61
N PRO A 351 -8.27 24.78 9.36
CA PRO A 351 -8.06 24.69 10.80
C PRO A 351 -6.59 24.88 11.18
N ALA A 352 -6.27 25.90 11.96
CA ALA A 352 -4.89 26.11 12.40
C ALA A 352 -4.52 25.08 13.49
N PHE A 353 -3.27 24.65 13.55
CA PHE A 353 -2.88 23.60 14.48
C PHE A 353 -3.12 24.03 15.93
N LYS A 354 -2.81 25.29 16.25
CA LYS A 354 -3.09 25.87 17.59
C LYS A 354 -4.58 25.83 17.96
N GLU A 355 -5.48 26.06 17.01
CA GLU A 355 -6.94 25.98 17.22
C GLU A 355 -7.34 24.54 17.52
N THR A 356 -6.85 23.58 16.73
CA THR A 356 -7.19 22.16 16.88
C THR A 356 -6.71 21.55 18.20
N LEU A 357 -5.67 22.13 18.82
CA LEU A 357 -5.19 21.73 20.15
C LEU A 357 -6.14 22.16 21.27
N GLN A 358 -7.01 23.15 21.04
CA GLN A 358 -8.02 23.59 22.02
C GLN A 358 -9.29 22.72 22.01
N MET A 359 -9.37 21.74 21.11
CA MET A 359 -10.54 20.88 20.92
C MET A 359 -10.36 19.54 21.67
N PRO A 360 -10.80 19.43 22.94
CA PRO A 360 -10.53 18.25 23.77
C PRO A 360 -11.08 16.95 23.21
N TYR A 361 -12.27 16.95 22.60
CA TYR A 361 -12.87 15.75 22.04
C TYR A 361 -12.13 15.29 20.77
N LEU A 362 -11.73 16.21 19.89
CA LEU A 362 -10.83 15.89 18.77
C LEU A 362 -9.52 15.23 19.24
N GLN A 363 -8.88 15.77 20.28
CA GLN A 363 -7.67 15.17 20.84
C GLN A 363 -7.93 13.76 21.39
N ALA A 364 -9.08 13.56 22.06
CA ALA A 364 -9.51 12.26 22.55
C ALA A 364 -9.77 11.25 21.41
N VAL A 365 -10.40 11.69 20.32
CA VAL A 365 -10.66 10.88 19.12
C VAL A 365 -9.36 10.40 18.47
N ILE A 366 -8.41 11.31 18.23
CA ILE A 366 -7.11 10.98 17.61
C ILE A 366 -6.36 9.98 18.48
N LYS A 367 -6.36 10.21 19.80
CA LYS A 367 -5.69 9.37 20.76
C LYS A 367 -6.30 7.97 20.85
N GLU A 368 -7.62 7.88 20.80
CA GLU A 368 -8.34 6.61 20.79
C GLU A 368 -8.16 5.84 19.49
N ALA A 369 -8.13 6.54 18.34
CA ALA A 369 -7.85 5.93 17.04
C ALA A 369 -6.46 5.29 17.02
N LEU A 370 -5.44 6.02 17.49
CA LEU A 370 -4.08 5.50 17.65
C LEU A 370 -3.95 4.40 18.70
N ARG A 371 -4.86 4.36 19.70
CA ARG A 371 -4.91 3.29 20.70
C ARG A 371 -5.43 2.01 20.05
N ILE A 372 -6.60 2.07 19.41
CA ILE A 372 -7.29 0.89 18.90
C ILE A 372 -6.64 0.36 17.62
N HIS A 373 -6.10 1.22 16.77
CA HIS A 373 -5.40 0.84 15.54
C HIS A 373 -4.04 1.54 15.43
N PRO A 374 -3.03 1.10 16.19
CA PRO A 374 -1.66 1.56 16.01
C PRO A 374 -1.16 1.19 14.61
N ALA A 375 -0.56 2.14 13.89
CA ALA A 375 -0.07 1.91 12.52
C ALA A 375 0.95 0.76 12.45
N ILE A 376 1.80 0.60 13.46
CA ILE A 376 2.76 -0.51 13.55
C ILE A 376 2.12 -1.71 14.25
N GLY A 377 1.91 -2.80 13.52
CA GLY A 377 1.27 -4.01 14.02
C GLY A 377 2.22 -5.07 14.60
N LEU A 378 3.47 -5.11 14.16
CA LEU A 378 4.45 -6.07 14.66
C LEU A 378 5.12 -5.57 15.95
N PRO A 379 5.53 -6.49 16.86
CA PRO A 379 6.29 -6.12 18.05
C PRO A 379 7.63 -5.43 17.70
N LEU A 380 7.96 -4.36 18.41
CA LEU A 380 9.20 -3.60 18.20
C LEU A 380 10.40 -4.23 18.93
N GLU A 381 10.94 -5.30 18.37
CA GLU A 381 11.93 -6.14 19.04
C GLU A 381 13.19 -5.42 19.56
N ARG A 382 13.64 -5.86 20.72
CA ARG A 382 14.93 -5.52 21.33
C ARG A 382 15.68 -6.78 21.67
N ALA A 383 17.00 -6.71 21.65
CA ALA A 383 17.83 -7.76 22.21
C ALA A 383 18.10 -7.44 23.68
N VAL A 384 18.01 -8.45 24.53
CA VAL A 384 18.45 -8.36 25.93
C VAL A 384 19.95 -8.04 25.97
N PRO A 385 20.40 -7.04 26.76
CA PRO A 385 21.80 -6.65 26.85
C PRO A 385 22.71 -7.74 27.43
N GLU A 386 24.01 -7.46 27.35
CA GLU A 386 25.05 -8.23 28.04
C GLU A 386 24.74 -8.38 29.53
N GLY A 387 24.91 -9.61 30.05
CA GLY A 387 24.57 -9.95 31.43
C GLY A 387 23.11 -10.36 31.68
N GLY A 388 22.24 -10.28 30.68
CA GLY A 388 20.82 -10.66 30.81
C GLY A 388 19.93 -9.58 31.42
N ALA A 389 18.62 -9.83 31.50
CA ALA A 389 17.67 -8.91 32.12
C ALA A 389 16.51 -9.64 32.79
N THR A 390 16.08 -9.15 33.96
CA THR A 390 14.88 -9.65 34.64
C THR A 390 13.65 -8.89 34.15
N ILE A 391 12.67 -9.60 33.59
CA ILE A 391 11.41 -9.05 33.06
C ILE A 391 10.26 -9.94 33.55
N CYS A 392 9.20 -9.34 34.09
CA CYS A 392 8.09 -10.06 34.77
C CYS A 392 8.60 -11.12 35.78
N GLY A 393 9.61 -10.78 36.59
CA GLY A 393 10.19 -11.67 37.60
C GLY A 393 10.98 -12.87 37.05
N LYS A 394 11.28 -12.93 35.75
CA LYS A 394 12.08 -13.99 35.12
C LYS A 394 13.34 -13.43 34.48
N MET A 395 14.47 -14.13 34.63
CA MET A 395 15.75 -13.76 34.00
C MET A 395 15.79 -14.25 32.55
N PHE A 396 15.95 -13.32 31.61
CA PHE A 396 16.18 -13.60 30.19
C PHE A 396 17.66 -13.45 29.87
N PRO A 397 18.28 -14.41 29.17
CA PRO A 397 19.69 -14.34 28.82
C PRO A 397 19.95 -13.30 27.74
N GLU A 398 21.20 -12.84 27.65
CA GLU A 398 21.70 -11.96 26.61
C GLU A 398 21.29 -12.42 25.20
N GLY A 399 21.01 -11.46 24.31
CA GLY A 399 20.67 -11.74 22.92
C GLY A 399 19.26 -12.28 22.71
N THR A 400 18.50 -12.55 23.78
CA THR A 400 17.08 -12.90 23.69
C THR A 400 16.29 -11.75 23.07
N ALA A 401 15.45 -12.06 22.07
CA ALA A 401 14.57 -11.07 21.47
C ALA A 401 13.32 -10.90 22.35
N VAL A 402 13.13 -9.68 22.85
CA VAL A 402 11.99 -9.29 23.70
C VAL A 402 11.27 -8.11 23.06
N ALA A 403 9.95 -8.10 23.13
CA ALA A 403 9.16 -7.04 22.53
C ALA A 403 7.81 -6.86 23.22
N ILE A 404 7.30 -5.64 23.17
CA ILE A 404 5.90 -5.31 23.45
C ILE A 404 5.29 -4.77 22.16
N SER A 405 4.10 -5.27 21.80
CA SER A 405 3.31 -4.73 20.69
C SER A 405 2.33 -3.68 21.22
N SER A 406 2.23 -2.54 20.53
CA SER A 406 1.21 -1.54 20.85
C SER A 406 -0.20 -2.13 20.73
N TRP A 407 -0.43 -3.08 19.83
CA TRP A 407 -1.72 -3.75 19.67
C TRP A 407 -2.16 -4.54 20.90
N THR A 408 -1.20 -5.17 21.59
CA THR A 408 -1.46 -5.95 22.81
C THR A 408 -1.54 -5.03 24.03
N GLN A 409 -0.57 -4.11 24.18
CA GLN A 409 -0.53 -3.17 25.31
C GLN A 409 -1.79 -2.30 25.37
N HIS A 410 -2.24 -1.80 24.22
CA HIS A 410 -3.38 -0.91 24.14
C HIS A 410 -4.73 -1.60 24.36
N ARG A 411 -4.78 -2.93 24.27
CA ARG A 411 -5.97 -3.75 24.55
C ARG A 411 -5.91 -4.43 25.92
N ASN A 412 -4.89 -4.14 26.72
CA ASN A 412 -4.78 -4.69 28.05
C ASN A 412 -5.90 -4.14 28.95
N LYS A 413 -6.82 -5.03 29.34
CA LYS A 413 -7.97 -4.70 30.18
C LYS A 413 -7.59 -4.17 31.55
N ALA A 414 -6.47 -4.61 32.12
CA ALA A 414 -5.96 -4.08 33.38
C ALA A 414 -5.54 -2.60 33.27
N LEU A 415 -5.22 -2.12 32.06
CA LEU A 415 -4.78 -0.74 31.80
C LEU A 415 -5.90 0.15 31.26
N PHE A 416 -6.77 -0.39 30.40
CA PHE A 416 -7.77 0.39 29.67
C PHE A 416 -9.23 0.06 30.06
N GLY A 417 -9.45 -0.87 30.99
CA GLY A 417 -10.77 -1.35 31.42
C GLY A 417 -11.28 -2.52 30.60
N GLU A 418 -12.40 -3.12 31.03
CA GLU A 418 -13.01 -4.27 30.34
C GLU A 418 -13.42 -3.97 28.90
N ASP A 419 -13.71 -2.71 28.61
CA ASP A 419 -14.08 -2.21 27.30
C ASP A 419 -12.87 -1.81 26.44
N ALA A 420 -11.68 -2.36 26.72
CA ALA A 420 -10.45 -2.01 26.00
C ALA A 420 -10.55 -2.26 24.47
N ASP A 421 -11.42 -3.15 24.01
CA ASP A 421 -11.63 -3.38 22.57
C ASP A 421 -12.61 -2.39 21.91
N CYS A 422 -13.31 -1.57 22.70
CA CYS A 422 -14.27 -0.59 22.21
C CYS A 422 -13.58 0.74 21.86
N PHE A 423 -14.00 1.34 20.73
CA PHE A 423 -13.61 2.71 20.37
C PHE A 423 -14.45 3.69 21.18
N ARG A 424 -13.89 4.23 22.27
CA ARG A 424 -14.57 5.20 23.16
C ARG A 424 -13.66 6.38 23.46
N PRO A 425 -13.69 7.46 22.65
CA PRO A 425 -12.87 8.67 22.89
C PRO A 425 -13.03 9.24 24.30
N ASP A 426 -14.24 9.20 24.86
CA ASP A 426 -14.60 9.70 26.19
C ASP A 426 -13.70 9.13 27.32
N ARG A 427 -13.03 7.99 27.11
CA ARG A 427 -12.05 7.43 28.08
C ARG A 427 -10.88 8.36 28.39
N TRP A 428 -10.59 9.30 27.50
CA TRP A 428 -9.49 10.25 27.64
C TRP A 428 -9.91 11.55 28.31
N LEU A 429 -11.21 11.72 28.53
CA LEU A 429 -11.83 12.85 29.22
C LEU A 429 -12.30 12.48 30.62
N ASP A 430 -11.85 11.32 31.12
CA ASP A 430 -12.18 10.82 32.45
C ASP A 430 -11.72 11.79 33.54
N SER A 431 -12.53 11.94 34.59
CA SER A 431 -12.19 12.78 35.75
C SER A 431 -11.13 12.14 36.65
N ASP A 432 -10.94 10.82 36.58
CA ASP A 432 -9.92 10.10 37.36
C ASP A 432 -8.51 10.33 36.78
N LYS A 433 -7.76 11.21 37.45
CA LYS A 433 -6.38 11.59 37.06
C LYS A 433 -5.38 10.44 37.18
N ASP A 434 -5.57 9.53 38.14
CA ASP A 434 -4.63 8.41 38.35
C ASP A 434 -4.80 7.36 37.25
N ARG A 435 -6.05 7.04 36.92
CA ARG A 435 -6.39 6.19 35.78
C ARG A 435 -5.86 6.78 34.47
N LEU A 436 -6.10 8.06 34.22
CA LEU A 436 -5.55 8.75 33.03
C LEU A 436 -4.03 8.71 33.00
N SER A 437 -3.35 8.88 34.14
CA SER A 437 -1.89 8.80 34.23
C SER A 437 -1.36 7.41 33.87
N ILE A 438 -2.01 6.34 34.32
CA ILE A 438 -1.66 4.96 33.96
C ILE A 438 -1.87 4.73 32.45
N MET A 439 -3.03 5.12 31.93
CA MET A 439 -3.34 4.98 30.49
C MET A 439 -2.35 5.75 29.61
N ASN A 440 -2.01 6.99 29.99
CA ASN A 440 -1.04 7.83 29.28
C ASN A 440 0.36 7.21 29.24
N ARG A 441 0.82 6.65 30.36
CA ARG A 441 2.13 5.99 30.43
C ARG A 441 2.22 4.74 29.56
N ASN A 442 1.08 4.08 29.32
CA ASN A 442 0.99 2.86 28.51
C ASN A 442 0.50 3.10 27.08
N TRP A 443 0.23 4.35 26.71
CA TRP A 443 -0.12 4.75 25.35
C TRP A 443 1.15 4.98 24.53
N ILE A 444 1.51 3.99 23.71
CA ILE A 444 2.78 3.90 22.98
C ILE A 444 2.62 3.71 21.47
N PRO A 445 1.70 4.40 20.77
CA PRO A 445 1.61 4.28 19.31
C PRO A 445 2.85 4.83 18.59
N PHE A 446 3.59 5.72 19.25
CA PHE A 446 4.83 6.32 18.76
C PHE A 446 6.09 5.66 19.36
N GLY A 447 5.96 4.52 20.03
CA GLY A 447 7.03 3.92 20.84
C GLY A 447 7.31 4.70 22.13
N MET A 448 8.43 4.39 22.77
CA MET A 448 8.84 4.98 24.05
C MET A 448 10.37 5.15 24.13
N GLY A 449 10.83 6.03 25.01
CA GLY A 449 12.23 6.19 25.39
C GLY A 449 13.07 6.88 24.33
N SER A 450 14.37 6.54 24.30
CA SER A 450 15.35 7.09 23.36
C SER A 450 15.04 6.79 21.89
N ARG A 451 14.16 5.82 21.62
CA ARG A 451 13.75 5.37 20.29
C ARG A 451 12.34 5.83 19.90
N THR A 452 11.74 6.77 20.63
CA THR A 452 10.42 7.35 20.30
C THR A 452 10.40 7.91 18.88
N CYS A 453 9.26 7.82 18.19
CA CYS A 453 9.07 8.35 16.85
C CYS A 453 9.49 9.83 16.77
N LEU A 454 10.35 10.14 15.79
CA LEU A 454 10.81 11.51 15.55
C LEU A 454 9.69 12.37 14.94
N GLY A 455 8.90 11.79 14.03
CA GLY A 455 7.79 12.44 13.34
C GLY A 455 6.48 12.52 14.11
N ARG A 456 6.46 12.25 15.43
CA ARG A 456 5.22 12.26 16.24
C ARG A 456 4.42 13.56 16.06
N ASN A 457 5.10 14.70 16.18
CA ASN A 457 4.44 16.01 16.12
C ASN A 457 3.94 16.34 14.70
N ILE A 458 4.67 15.90 13.67
CA ILE A 458 4.27 16.07 12.27
C ILE A 458 3.02 15.25 11.95
N SER A 459 2.99 13.99 12.35
CA SER A 459 1.81 13.14 12.13
C SER A 459 0.59 13.69 12.85
N LEU A 460 0.75 14.18 14.09
CA LEU A 460 -0.33 14.84 14.83
C LEU A 460 -0.77 16.15 14.18
N LEU A 461 0.14 16.93 13.59
CA LEU A 461 -0.19 18.13 12.81
C LEU A 461 -1.09 17.78 11.60
N GLU A 462 -0.68 16.78 10.81
CA GLU A 462 -1.42 16.34 9.64
C GLU A 462 -2.84 15.85 10.01
N ILE A 463 -2.94 14.98 11.02
CA ILE A 463 -4.21 14.40 11.47
C ILE A 463 -5.12 15.46 12.08
N SER A 464 -4.59 16.29 12.99
CA SER A 464 -5.39 17.29 13.71
C SER A 464 -5.94 18.38 12.80
N LYS A 465 -5.30 18.65 11.66
CA LYS A 465 -5.80 19.62 10.68
C LYS A 465 -6.78 18.99 9.69
N LEU A 466 -6.51 17.78 9.20
CA LEU A 466 -7.32 17.16 8.15
C LEU A 466 -8.65 16.61 8.68
N VAL A 467 -8.66 15.95 9.85
CA VAL A 467 -9.88 15.33 10.41
C VAL A 467 -11.01 16.34 10.65
N PRO A 468 -10.82 17.45 11.41
CA PRO A 468 -11.90 18.39 11.66
C PRO A 468 -12.37 19.07 10.38
N ARG A 469 -11.47 19.32 9.43
CA ARG A 469 -11.82 19.86 8.12
C ARG A 469 -12.80 18.95 7.37
N ILE A 470 -12.48 17.66 7.27
CA ILE A 470 -13.35 16.68 6.60
C ILE A 470 -14.70 16.55 7.31
N VAL A 471 -14.70 16.43 8.65
CA VAL A 471 -15.93 16.23 9.44
C VAL A 471 -16.83 17.47 9.43
N ARG A 472 -16.24 18.67 9.39
CA ARG A 472 -16.97 19.94 9.24
C ARG A 472 -17.68 20.00 7.90
N ASP A 473 -16.95 19.68 6.84
CA ASP A 473 -17.31 20.05 5.47
C ASP A 473 -18.13 18.96 4.73
N PHE A 474 -17.97 17.69 5.12
CA PHE A 474 -18.60 16.54 4.44
C PHE A 474 -19.43 15.66 5.38
N ASP A 475 -20.47 15.06 4.80
CA ASP A 475 -21.19 13.92 5.35
C ASP A 475 -20.68 12.63 4.72
N LEU A 476 -20.19 11.73 5.56
CA LEU A 476 -19.50 10.52 5.12
C LEU A 476 -20.30 9.29 5.53
N LYS A 477 -20.42 8.33 4.62
CA LYS A 477 -21.08 7.04 4.86
C LYS A 477 -20.22 5.91 4.35
N LEU A 478 -20.08 4.85 5.15
CA LEU A 478 -19.45 3.60 4.71
C LEU A 478 -20.32 2.95 3.63
N GLN A 479 -19.69 2.34 2.64
CA GLN A 479 -20.34 1.64 1.54
C GLN A 479 -19.91 0.17 1.49
N GLY A 480 -20.73 -0.68 0.86
CA GLY A 480 -20.42 -2.10 0.63
C GLY A 480 -20.30 -2.92 1.92
N SER A 481 -19.40 -3.92 1.92
CA SER A 481 -19.19 -4.82 3.06
C SER A 481 -18.82 -4.10 4.35
N SER A 482 -18.12 -2.96 4.25
CA SER A 482 -17.74 -2.13 5.39
C SER A 482 -18.93 -1.47 6.09
N ALA A 483 -20.07 -1.30 5.41
CA ALA A 483 -21.29 -0.72 5.98
C ALA A 483 -22.09 -1.70 6.83
N MET A 484 -21.87 -3.01 6.68
CA MET A 484 -22.65 -4.03 7.37
C MET A 484 -22.46 -4.00 8.90
N PRO A 485 -23.53 -4.18 9.71
CA PRO A 485 -23.42 -4.35 11.15
C PRO A 485 -22.48 -5.53 11.49
N GLY A 486 -21.54 -5.32 12.40
CA GLY A 486 -20.55 -6.34 12.79
C GLY A 486 -19.41 -6.60 11.80
N ALA A 487 -19.45 -6.03 10.59
CA ALA A 487 -18.34 -6.17 9.64
C ALA A 487 -17.15 -5.28 10.04
N SER A 488 -15.98 -5.91 10.18
CA SER A 488 -14.68 -5.25 10.36
C SER A 488 -14.00 -5.04 9.01
N TRP A 489 -13.16 -4.01 8.88
CA TRP A 489 -12.27 -3.91 7.73
C TRP A 489 -11.23 -5.04 7.70
N GLU A 490 -10.80 -5.42 6.51
CA GLU A 490 -9.68 -6.35 6.37
C GLU A 490 -8.37 -5.61 6.66
N THR A 491 -7.48 -6.21 7.45
CA THR A 491 -6.14 -5.68 7.73
C THR A 491 -5.10 -6.67 7.26
N HIS A 492 -3.97 -6.17 6.80
CA HIS A 492 -2.79 -6.97 6.46
C HIS A 492 -1.56 -6.32 7.08
N ASN A 493 -0.97 -7.03 8.03
CA ASN A 493 0.18 -6.59 8.77
C ASN A 493 1.48 -7.11 8.19
N ALA A 494 2.30 -6.17 7.75
CA ALA A 494 3.68 -6.40 7.34
C ALA A 494 4.57 -5.26 7.84
N CYS A 495 4.25 -4.72 9.03
CA CYS A 495 4.86 -3.52 9.60
C CYS A 495 5.07 -2.40 8.57
N PRO A 496 4.05 -1.60 8.23
CA PRO A 496 2.82 -1.32 9.02
C PRO A 496 1.65 -2.33 8.89
N SER A 497 0.64 -2.20 9.77
CA SER A 497 -0.68 -2.85 9.66
C SER A 497 -1.64 -2.01 8.83
N LYS A 498 -1.70 -2.34 7.53
CA LYS A 498 -2.52 -1.62 6.56
C LYS A 498 -3.92 -2.21 6.50
N HIS A 499 -4.92 -1.36 6.37
CA HIS A 499 -6.24 -1.82 5.96
C HIS A 499 -6.21 -2.21 4.47
N ARG A 500 -7.14 -3.07 4.07
CA ARG A 500 -7.43 -3.36 2.67
C ARG A 500 -8.71 -2.61 2.32
N ARG A 501 -8.56 -1.63 1.43
CA ARG A 501 -9.58 -0.93 0.64
C ARG A 501 -10.96 -0.89 1.31
N TYR A 502 -11.31 0.24 1.92
CA TYR A 502 -12.69 0.48 2.36
C TYR A 502 -13.27 1.67 1.60
N TRP A 503 -14.50 1.49 1.15
CA TRP A 503 -15.19 2.45 0.30
C TRP A 503 -16.10 3.33 1.13
N THR A 504 -16.04 4.64 0.90
CA THR A 504 -16.94 5.59 1.53
C THR A 504 -17.47 6.57 0.50
N SER A 505 -18.74 6.90 0.61
CA SER A 505 -19.36 8.00 -0.14
C SER A 505 -19.29 9.28 0.70
N ALA A 506 -19.00 10.39 0.04
CA ALA A 506 -19.00 11.72 0.65
C ALA A 506 -20.07 12.60 0.01
N THR A 507 -20.89 13.25 0.82
CA THR A 507 -21.82 14.30 0.39
C THR A 507 -21.38 15.64 0.98
N TRP A 508 -21.45 16.70 0.18
CA TRP A 508 -21.04 18.03 0.61
C TRP A 508 -22.16 18.69 1.42
N LYS A 509 -21.90 19.07 2.67
CA LYS A 509 -22.95 19.53 3.60
C LYS A 509 -23.69 20.78 3.15
N TRP A 510 -23.01 21.69 2.44
CA TRP A 510 -23.62 22.96 2.05
C TRP A 510 -24.57 22.83 0.84
N ILE A 511 -24.63 21.67 0.19
CA ILE A 511 -25.64 21.37 -0.84
C ILE A 511 -26.99 20.99 -0.20
N GLU A 512 -27.00 20.37 0.98
CA GLU A 512 -28.26 19.91 1.63
C GLU A 512 -29.01 21.02 2.40
N ARG A 513 -28.35 22.11 2.80
CA ARG A 513 -28.99 23.22 3.54
C ARG A 513 -29.66 24.29 2.67
N GLY A 514 -29.70 24.13 1.35
CA GLY A 514 -30.33 25.11 0.44
C GLY A 514 -29.69 26.51 0.46
N ILE A 515 -28.50 26.65 1.05
CA ILE A 515 -27.74 27.90 1.03
C ILE A 515 -27.08 27.97 -0.35
N PRO A 516 -27.41 28.95 -1.21
CA PRO A 516 -26.80 29.06 -2.52
C PRO A 516 -25.29 29.16 -2.30
N ALA A 517 -24.55 28.29 -2.99
CA ALA A 517 -23.10 28.32 -3.02
C ALA A 517 -22.66 29.78 -3.17
N VAL A 518 -22.04 30.33 -2.12
CA VAL A 518 -21.32 31.59 -2.25
C VAL A 518 -20.35 31.34 -3.39
N LYS A 519 -20.57 32.02 -4.52
CA LYS A 519 -19.63 32.03 -5.64
C LYS A 519 -18.32 32.54 -5.06
N VAL A 520 -17.44 31.62 -4.67
CA VAL A 520 -16.03 31.92 -4.53
C VAL A 520 -15.58 32.15 -5.96
N ALA A 521 -15.57 33.43 -6.35
CA ALA A 521 -14.98 33.85 -7.59
C ALA A 521 -13.50 33.51 -7.53
N PHE A 522 -13.10 32.43 -8.20
CA PHE A 522 -11.72 32.27 -8.61
C PHE A 522 -11.44 33.39 -9.60
N GLY A 523 -10.89 34.49 -9.12
CA GLY A 523 -10.42 35.59 -9.94
C GLY A 523 -9.27 35.09 -10.81
N THR A 524 -9.56 34.76 -12.05
CA THR A 524 -8.59 34.98 -13.12
C THR A 524 -8.29 36.46 -13.14
N ILE A 525 -7.01 36.82 -13.05
CA ILE A 525 -6.53 38.19 -13.27
C ILE A 525 -6.65 38.49 -14.76
N PRO A 526 -7.32 39.58 -15.17
CA PRO A 526 -6.92 40.31 -16.35
C PRO A 526 -6.43 41.70 -15.93
N ARG A 527 -5.31 42.10 -16.52
CA ARG A 527 -4.82 43.49 -16.50
C ARG A 527 -5.96 44.42 -16.93
N GLY A 528 -6.37 45.35 -16.07
CA GLY A 528 -7.27 46.45 -16.49
C GLY A 528 -8.14 47.05 -15.38
N ARG A 529 -7.65 48.13 -14.79
CA ARG A 529 -8.35 49.29 -14.18
C ARG A 529 -9.89 49.24 -13.89
N VAL A 530 -10.16 49.43 -12.58
CA VAL A 530 -11.14 50.33 -11.88
C VAL A 530 -12.67 50.13 -12.02
N VAL A 531 -13.34 50.07 -10.86
CA VAL A 531 -14.40 50.99 -10.31
C VAL A 531 -15.43 50.20 -9.48
N ILE A 532 -15.57 50.60 -8.21
CA ILE A 532 -16.62 50.18 -7.28
C ILE A 532 -17.92 50.92 -7.63
N THR A 533 -19.04 50.20 -7.78
CA THR A 533 -20.39 50.71 -7.46
C THR A 533 -21.28 49.55 -6.99
N GLY A 534 -21.97 49.73 -5.86
CA GLY A 534 -22.99 48.81 -5.37
C GLY A 534 -24.39 49.24 -5.81
N CYS A 535 -25.35 48.31 -5.78
CA CYS A 535 -26.75 48.61 -5.44
C CYS A 535 -27.63 47.37 -5.29
N SER A 536 -28.67 47.60 -4.48
CA SER A 536 -29.82 46.85 -4.00
C SER A 536 -30.87 46.42 -5.05
N GLY A 537 -31.79 45.51 -4.64
CA GLY A 537 -33.18 45.43 -5.15
C GLY A 537 -33.62 44.01 -5.58
N THR A 538 -34.38 43.28 -4.76
CA THR A 538 -35.86 43.13 -4.76
C THR A 538 -36.53 42.47 -5.98
N ARG A 539 -37.24 41.36 -5.68
CA ARG A 539 -38.36 40.66 -6.37
C ARG A 539 -38.99 41.30 -7.62
N ALA A 540 -39.27 40.47 -8.63
CA ALA A 540 -40.55 40.43 -9.35
C ALA A 540 -40.74 39.09 -10.09
N ARG A 541 -42.01 38.72 -10.32
CA ARG A 541 -42.57 37.44 -10.79
C ARG A 541 -43.30 37.69 -12.13
N ARG A 542 -43.60 36.60 -12.89
CA ARG A 542 -44.56 36.47 -14.03
C ARG A 542 -44.10 37.05 -15.38
N ASP A 543 -44.43 36.54 -16.57
CA ASP A 543 -45.09 35.34 -17.14
C ASP A 543 -44.83 35.39 -18.66
N ALA A 544 -44.57 34.27 -19.36
CA ALA A 544 -44.79 34.09 -20.82
C ALA A 544 -44.58 32.61 -21.24
N PRO A 545 -45.20 32.08 -22.32
CA PRO A 545 -45.91 30.80 -22.32
C PRO A 545 -45.25 29.64 -23.10
N ALA A 546 -45.87 28.47 -22.93
CA ALA A 546 -45.52 27.15 -23.43
C ALA A 546 -45.33 27.02 -24.95
N SER A 547 -44.24 26.35 -25.37
CA SER A 547 -44.25 25.43 -26.52
C SER A 547 -43.01 24.50 -26.47
N LYS A 548 -43.22 23.22 -26.81
CA LYS A 548 -42.25 22.11 -26.93
C LYS A 548 -41.84 21.36 -25.65
N LEU A 549 -42.80 20.62 -25.12
CA LEU A 549 -42.55 19.29 -24.54
C LEU A 549 -42.49 18.28 -25.70
N ALA A 550 -41.28 17.80 -25.99
CA ALA A 550 -40.94 16.55 -26.69
C ALA A 550 -39.49 16.26 -26.25
N GLY A 551 -39.23 15.36 -25.32
CA GLY A 551 -39.37 13.92 -25.51
C GLY A 551 -38.10 13.39 -26.16
N LEU A 552 -37.03 13.18 -25.37
CA LEU A 552 -35.88 12.33 -25.72
C LEU A 552 -35.38 11.66 -24.44
N ASP A 553 -35.47 10.34 -24.46
CA ASP A 553 -35.44 9.41 -23.33
C ASP A 553 -34.02 9.19 -22.76
N GLU A 554 -33.97 8.94 -21.44
CA GLU A 554 -32.74 8.67 -20.69
C GLU A 554 -32.15 7.28 -20.99
N GLU A 555 -32.96 6.37 -21.55
CA GLU A 555 -32.53 5.05 -22.05
C GLU A 555 -31.67 5.15 -23.32
N ASP A 556 -31.93 6.11 -24.21
CA ASP A 556 -31.15 6.32 -25.44
C ASP A 556 -29.67 6.67 -25.16
N ARG A 557 -29.38 7.30 -23.99
CA ARG A 557 -28.00 7.64 -23.58
C ARG A 557 -27.23 6.46 -22.97
N LEU A 558 -27.93 5.49 -22.40
CA LEU A 558 -27.32 4.32 -21.76
C LEU A 558 -26.86 3.29 -22.80
N ASP A 559 -27.66 3.04 -23.84
CA ASP A 559 -27.30 2.11 -24.91
C ASP A 559 -26.16 2.64 -25.80
N ASP A 560 -26.14 3.96 -26.09
CA ASP A 560 -25.02 4.60 -26.79
C ASP A 560 -23.71 4.51 -25.97
N GLY A 561 -23.78 4.60 -24.64
CA GLY A 561 -22.62 4.47 -23.75
C GLY A 561 -22.04 3.06 -23.73
N VAL A 562 -22.89 2.03 -23.70
CA VAL A 562 -22.49 0.62 -23.74
C VAL A 562 -21.92 0.25 -25.11
N PHE A 563 -22.50 0.76 -26.20
CA PHE A 563 -21.98 0.58 -27.56
C PHE A 563 -20.60 1.25 -27.73
N GLN A 564 -20.44 2.49 -27.26
CA GLN A 564 -19.16 3.22 -27.27
C GLN A 564 -18.08 2.47 -26.48
N ALA A 565 -18.41 1.94 -25.29
CA ALA A 565 -17.47 1.18 -24.47
C ALA A 565 -17.08 -0.16 -25.12
N THR A 566 -18.04 -0.85 -25.75
CA THR A 566 -17.81 -2.11 -26.45
C THR A 566 -16.97 -1.90 -27.71
N ARG A 567 -17.27 -0.86 -28.51
CA ARG A 567 -16.49 -0.45 -29.68
C ARG A 567 -15.04 -0.12 -29.32
N LYS A 568 -14.82 0.65 -28.23
CA LYS A 568 -13.45 0.97 -27.75
C LYS A 568 -12.65 -0.29 -27.37
N ARG A 569 -13.29 -1.27 -26.72
CA ARG A 569 -12.64 -2.54 -26.38
C ARG A 569 -12.29 -3.37 -27.61
N TYR A 570 -13.18 -3.44 -28.60
CA TYR A 570 -12.91 -4.15 -29.85
C TYR A 570 -11.83 -3.46 -30.69
N GLN A 571 -11.82 -2.12 -30.75
CA GLN A 571 -10.76 -1.36 -31.42
C GLN A 571 -9.39 -1.62 -30.76
N LEU A 572 -9.32 -1.64 -29.44
CA LEU A 572 -8.08 -1.96 -28.72
C LEU A 572 -7.59 -3.39 -29.04
N ILE A 573 -8.50 -4.36 -29.15
CA ILE A 573 -8.15 -5.74 -29.53
C ILE A 573 -7.68 -5.81 -30.99
N GLN A 574 -8.33 -5.08 -31.90
CA GLN A 574 -7.91 -5.00 -33.30
C GLN A 574 -6.52 -4.36 -33.45
N ASP A 575 -6.24 -3.29 -32.73
CA ASP A 575 -4.92 -2.63 -32.73
C ASP A 575 -3.82 -3.57 -32.23
N VAL A 576 -4.10 -4.34 -31.18
CA VAL A 576 -3.14 -5.34 -30.65
C VAL A 576 -2.91 -6.46 -31.67
N LEU A 577 -3.96 -7.00 -32.27
CA LEU A 577 -3.84 -8.06 -33.28
C LEU A 577 -3.10 -7.57 -34.54
N GLN A 578 -3.34 -6.32 -34.96
CA GLN A 578 -2.69 -5.74 -36.12
C GLN A 578 -1.19 -5.50 -35.85
N ARG A 579 -0.82 -5.01 -34.66
CA ARG A 579 0.59 -4.85 -34.25
C ARG A 579 1.31 -6.19 -34.17
N VAL A 580 0.70 -7.18 -33.52
CA VAL A 580 1.28 -8.53 -33.42
C VAL A 580 1.40 -9.19 -34.79
N GLY A 581 0.41 -9.03 -35.67
CA GLY A 581 0.47 -9.50 -37.05
C GLY A 581 1.59 -8.83 -37.86
N ALA A 582 1.75 -7.50 -37.74
CA ALA A 582 2.79 -6.74 -38.42
C ALA A 582 4.20 -7.18 -37.97
N ASP A 583 4.43 -7.29 -36.66
CA ASP A 583 5.70 -7.76 -36.12
C ASP A 583 6.03 -9.19 -36.57
N LEU A 584 5.03 -10.08 -36.64
CA LEU A 584 5.24 -11.46 -37.08
C LEU A 584 5.57 -11.52 -38.57
N LYS A 585 4.93 -10.69 -39.41
CA LYS A 585 5.21 -10.57 -40.85
C LYS A 585 6.59 -9.98 -41.11
N GLU A 586 6.99 -8.95 -40.37
CA GLU A 586 8.33 -8.36 -40.48
C GLU A 586 9.41 -9.38 -40.13
N ASN A 587 9.22 -10.15 -39.05
CA ASN A 587 10.15 -11.21 -38.68
C ASN A 587 10.20 -12.34 -39.73
N LEU A 588 9.06 -12.75 -40.32
CA LEU A 588 9.04 -13.73 -41.41
C LEU A 588 9.76 -13.22 -42.67
N ASN A 589 9.57 -11.95 -43.03
CA ASN A 589 10.28 -11.32 -44.15
C ASN A 589 11.79 -11.25 -43.90
N LEU A 590 12.22 -10.94 -42.68
CA LEU A 590 13.65 -10.93 -42.31
C LEU A 590 14.26 -12.34 -42.41
N ILE A 591 13.50 -13.37 -42.07
CA ILE A 591 13.91 -14.78 -42.21
C ILE A 591 14.04 -15.16 -43.69
N GLU A 592 13.09 -14.77 -44.55
CA GLU A 592 13.17 -15.02 -46.00
C GLU A 592 14.30 -14.23 -46.69
N LEU A 593 14.48 -12.95 -46.35
CA LEU A 593 15.58 -12.11 -46.81
C LEU A 593 16.94 -12.71 -46.43
N TRP A 594 17.06 -13.26 -45.22
CA TRP A 594 18.26 -13.98 -44.80
C TRP A 594 18.47 -15.26 -45.62
N ARG A 595 17.41 -16.06 -45.86
CA ARG A 595 17.50 -17.30 -46.66
C ARG A 595 17.89 -17.05 -48.12
N ASN A 596 17.40 -15.95 -48.71
CA ASN A 596 17.78 -15.54 -50.06
C ASN A 596 19.24 -15.08 -50.12
N ARG A 597 19.71 -14.30 -49.12
CA ARG A 597 21.13 -13.91 -49.02
C ARG A 597 22.08 -15.09 -48.74
N GLU A 598 21.63 -16.11 -48.02
CA GLU A 598 22.43 -17.32 -47.75
C GLU A 598 22.51 -18.23 -49.00
N LYS A 599 21.50 -18.21 -49.89
CA LYS A 599 21.55 -18.85 -51.22
C LYS A 599 22.52 -18.15 -52.17
N ASP A 600 22.52 -16.82 -52.19
CA ASP A 600 23.44 -16.03 -53.03
C ASP A 600 24.91 -16.15 -52.57
N ARG A 601 25.15 -16.45 -51.28
CA ARG A 601 26.49 -16.66 -50.69
C ARG A 601 27.18 -17.98 -51.06
N GLN A 602 26.56 -18.88 -51.84
CA GLN A 602 27.23 -20.08 -52.35
C GLN A 602 28.13 -19.83 -53.56
N VAL A 603 28.20 -18.60 -54.09
CA VAL A 603 29.11 -18.22 -55.18
C VAL A 603 29.97 -17.04 -54.70
N GLU A 604 31.29 -17.27 -54.69
CA GLU A 604 32.37 -16.33 -54.34
C GLU A 604 32.58 -15.95 -52.85
N ARG A 605 33.79 -16.25 -52.36
CA ARG A 605 34.34 -15.76 -51.07
C ARG A 605 35.43 -14.72 -51.35
N PRO A 606 35.37 -13.54 -50.71
CA PRO A 606 36.59 -12.88 -50.26
C PRO A 606 36.60 -12.59 -48.73
N ARG A 607 37.81 -12.58 -48.17
CA ARG A 607 38.17 -12.30 -46.77
C ARG A 607 37.74 -10.90 -46.32
N TRP A 608 37.19 -10.78 -45.11
CA TRP A 608 37.00 -9.50 -44.42
C TRP A 608 37.75 -9.47 -43.08
N THR A 609 38.29 -8.30 -42.76
CA THR A 609 39.05 -7.94 -41.55
C THR A 609 38.16 -7.67 -40.33
N LEU A 610 38.74 -7.82 -39.13
CA LEU A 610 38.11 -7.57 -37.83
C LEU A 610 37.57 -6.13 -37.73
N ASN A 611 36.26 -5.92 -37.90
CA ASN A 611 35.53 -4.85 -37.19
C ASN A 611 34.00 -4.97 -37.23
N ASP A 612 33.40 -5.89 -37.99
CA ASP A 612 31.93 -6.08 -38.05
C ASP A 612 31.38 -7.30 -37.28
N GLU A 613 32.21 -8.07 -36.56
CA GLU A 613 31.82 -9.38 -36.02
C GLU A 613 30.92 -9.37 -34.76
N SER A 614 30.71 -8.23 -34.08
CA SER A 614 30.10 -8.24 -32.74
C SER A 614 28.57 -8.12 -32.72
N ARG A 615 27.94 -7.45 -33.70
CA ARG A 615 26.47 -7.25 -33.71
C ARG A 615 25.67 -8.38 -34.34
N HIS A 616 26.27 -9.17 -35.23
CA HIS A 616 25.53 -10.14 -36.05
C HIS A 616 25.62 -11.59 -35.55
N ARG A 617 26.54 -11.93 -34.63
CA ARG A 617 26.68 -13.31 -34.13
C ARG A 617 25.45 -13.81 -33.36
N VAL A 618 24.77 -12.97 -32.57
CA VAL A 618 23.65 -13.43 -31.72
C VAL A 618 22.39 -13.73 -32.54
N THR A 619 22.14 -13.00 -33.63
CA THR A 619 20.96 -13.19 -34.49
C THR A 619 21.19 -14.32 -35.50
N ILE A 620 22.40 -14.43 -36.07
CA ILE A 620 22.72 -15.46 -37.08
C ILE A 620 22.81 -16.87 -36.48
N THR A 621 23.32 -17.02 -35.24
CA THR A 621 23.37 -18.35 -34.58
C THR A 621 21.99 -18.87 -34.20
N LYS A 622 21.01 -17.98 -33.93
CA LYS A 622 19.62 -18.38 -33.64
C LYS A 622 18.84 -18.76 -34.91
N LEU A 623 19.04 -18.05 -36.01
CA LEU A 623 18.33 -18.29 -37.27
C LEU A 623 18.71 -19.62 -37.96
N ARG A 624 19.95 -20.10 -37.78
CA ARG A 624 20.42 -21.38 -38.35
C ARG A 624 19.75 -22.64 -37.80
N THR A 625 18.99 -22.53 -36.70
CA THR A 625 18.40 -23.68 -36.00
C THR A 625 16.93 -23.94 -36.34
N LEU A 626 16.29 -23.03 -37.09
CA LEU A 626 14.88 -23.15 -37.48
C LEU A 626 14.73 -24.09 -38.68
N LYS A 627 13.95 -25.17 -38.52
CA LYS A 627 13.63 -26.10 -39.61
C LYS A 627 12.42 -25.57 -40.41
N ASP A 628 12.30 -25.98 -41.68
CA ASP A 628 11.20 -25.55 -42.57
C ASP A 628 9.80 -25.78 -41.97
N HIS A 629 9.64 -26.84 -41.18
CA HIS A 629 8.40 -27.15 -40.46
C HIS A 629 8.03 -26.09 -39.40
N ASP A 630 9.00 -25.48 -38.73
CA ASP A 630 8.75 -24.46 -37.69
C ASP A 630 8.35 -23.12 -38.32
N ILE A 631 8.90 -22.82 -39.50
CA ILE A 631 8.52 -21.64 -40.30
C ILE A 631 7.11 -21.83 -40.88
N GLN A 632 6.75 -23.02 -41.35
CA GLN A 632 5.38 -23.33 -41.76
C GLN A 632 4.38 -23.14 -40.62
N LYS A 633 4.71 -23.56 -39.38
CA LYS A 633 3.86 -23.32 -38.21
C LYS A 633 3.70 -21.83 -37.89
N LEU A 634 4.78 -21.04 -37.99
CA LEU A 634 4.71 -19.59 -37.78
C LEU A 634 3.87 -18.89 -38.85
N SER A 635 4.02 -19.28 -40.12
CA SER A 635 3.20 -18.77 -41.22
C SER A 635 1.71 -19.16 -41.07
N GLN A 636 1.43 -20.39 -40.66
CA GLN A 636 0.06 -20.84 -40.36
C GLN A 636 -0.55 -20.07 -39.19
N THR A 637 0.24 -19.81 -38.14
CA THR A 637 -0.18 -18.99 -36.99
C THR A 637 -0.47 -17.54 -37.40
N HIS A 638 0.35 -16.96 -38.30
CA HIS A 638 0.09 -15.64 -38.88
C HIS A 638 -1.25 -15.62 -39.64
N ALA A 639 -1.49 -16.61 -40.49
CA ALA A 639 -2.73 -16.73 -41.26
C ALA A 639 -3.97 -16.88 -40.37
N GLU A 640 -3.87 -17.62 -39.25
CA GLU A 640 -4.94 -17.75 -38.26
C GLU A 640 -5.23 -16.43 -37.53
N ILE A 641 -4.20 -15.65 -37.18
CA ILE A 641 -4.35 -14.33 -36.57
C ILE A 641 -5.05 -13.35 -37.53
N VAL A 642 -4.68 -13.37 -38.81
CA VAL A 642 -5.33 -12.54 -39.85
C VAL A 642 -6.80 -12.93 -40.02
N LYS A 643 -7.12 -14.23 -40.11
CA LYS A 643 -8.52 -14.70 -40.17
C LYS A 643 -9.34 -14.31 -38.94
N LEU A 644 -8.73 -14.33 -37.76
CA LEU A 644 -9.37 -13.89 -36.52
C LEU A 644 -9.69 -12.39 -36.55
N HIS A 645 -8.77 -11.56 -37.05
CA HIS A 645 -8.97 -10.13 -37.22
C HIS A 645 -10.13 -9.83 -38.19
N GLU A 646 -10.19 -10.52 -39.33
CA GLU A 646 -11.28 -10.40 -40.31
C GLU A 646 -12.63 -10.86 -39.73
N SER A 647 -12.66 -11.99 -39.02
CA SER A 647 -13.88 -12.49 -38.36
C SER A 647 -14.41 -11.53 -37.29
N LEU A 648 -13.51 -10.85 -36.57
CA LEU A 648 -13.85 -9.83 -35.59
C LEU A 648 -14.47 -8.59 -36.24
N GLY A 649 -13.93 -8.17 -37.38
CA GLY A 649 -14.52 -7.09 -38.19
C GLY A 649 -15.94 -7.41 -38.65
N ALA A 650 -16.16 -8.61 -39.20
CA ALA A 650 -17.48 -9.04 -39.65
C ALA A 650 -18.51 -9.15 -38.51
N LYS A 651 -18.10 -9.58 -37.31
CA LYS A 651 -18.98 -9.65 -36.13
C LYS A 651 -19.37 -8.27 -35.59
N LEU A 652 -18.49 -7.27 -35.69
CA LEU A 652 -18.82 -5.87 -35.37
C LEU A 652 -19.86 -5.30 -36.32
N GLU A 653 -19.73 -5.57 -37.62
CA GLU A 653 -20.71 -5.14 -38.63
C GLU A 653 -22.06 -5.83 -38.44
N LEU A 654 -22.09 -7.14 -38.13
CA LEU A 654 -23.32 -7.85 -37.78
C LEU A 654 -23.98 -7.25 -36.54
N THR A 655 -23.21 -6.96 -35.48
CA THR A 655 -23.75 -6.35 -34.25
C THR A 655 -24.29 -4.95 -34.51
N ARG A 656 -23.64 -4.18 -35.40
CA ARG A 656 -24.10 -2.86 -35.84
C ARG A 656 -25.39 -2.95 -36.64
N ASN A 657 -25.49 -3.87 -37.60
CA ASN A 657 -26.69 -4.07 -38.41
C ASN A 657 -27.87 -4.56 -37.55
N ASP A 658 -27.61 -5.41 -36.56
CA ASP A 658 -28.61 -5.89 -35.60
C ASP A 658 -29.12 -4.74 -34.70
N LEU A 659 -28.25 -3.83 -34.28
CA LEU A 659 -28.62 -2.61 -33.54
C LEU A 659 -29.33 -1.57 -34.41
N GLU A 660 -28.94 -1.42 -35.68
CA GLU A 660 -29.63 -0.54 -36.63
C GLU A 660 -31.03 -1.10 -36.99
N GLN A 661 -31.21 -2.43 -37.03
CA GLN A 661 -32.54 -3.06 -37.13
C GLN A 661 -33.38 -2.90 -35.85
N ARG A 662 -32.76 -2.94 -34.65
CA ARG A 662 -33.45 -2.61 -33.38
C ARG A 662 -33.95 -1.17 -33.32
N ARG A 663 -33.33 -0.25 -34.06
CA ARG A 663 -33.79 1.14 -34.19
C ARG A 663 -35.04 1.31 -35.06
N ALA A 664 -35.45 0.28 -35.80
CA ALA A 664 -36.48 0.36 -36.83
C ALA A 664 -37.78 -0.42 -36.54
N GLY A 665 -37.97 -1.03 -35.36
CA GLY A 665 -39.18 -1.83 -35.07
C GLY A 665 -39.61 -1.85 -33.61
N ASP A 666 -40.91 -1.58 -33.37
CA ASP A 666 -41.57 -1.53 -32.06
C ASP A 666 -41.60 -2.86 -31.30
N ILE A 667 -41.24 -2.75 -30.02
CA ILE A 667 -41.59 -3.51 -28.80
C ILE A 667 -42.18 -4.93 -28.99
N GLN A 668 -41.37 -5.96 -28.70
CA GLN A 668 -41.79 -7.05 -27.81
C GLN A 668 -40.62 -7.79 -27.14
N ARG A 669 -40.77 -7.98 -25.82
CA ARG A 669 -39.90 -8.63 -24.82
C ARG A 669 -38.91 -9.67 -25.33
N PHE A 670 -37.62 -9.48 -25.04
CA PHE A 670 -36.65 -10.58 -24.92
C PHE A 670 -35.70 -10.37 -23.72
N THR A 671 -35.55 -11.43 -22.92
CA THR A 671 -34.65 -11.54 -21.77
C THR A 671 -33.18 -11.57 -22.21
N MET A 672 -32.32 -10.79 -21.56
CA MET A 672 -30.85 -10.88 -21.74
C MET A 672 -30.34 -12.25 -21.30
N SER A 673 -30.22 -13.16 -22.26
CA SER A 673 -29.52 -14.43 -22.15
C SER A 673 -28.54 -14.53 -23.30
N GLU A 674 -27.51 -13.68 -23.33
CA GLU A 674 -26.34 -13.93 -24.20
C GLU A 674 -25.09 -13.16 -23.73
N ALA A 675 -24.55 -13.55 -22.58
CA ALA A 675 -23.16 -13.28 -22.18
C ALA A 675 -22.18 -14.49 -22.24
N PRO A 676 -22.31 -15.53 -23.11
CA PRO A 676 -21.24 -16.51 -23.31
C PRO A 676 -20.16 -16.07 -24.32
N ALA A 677 -20.51 -15.27 -25.34
CA ALA A 677 -19.63 -15.03 -26.48
C ALA A 677 -18.37 -14.22 -26.13
N THR A 678 -18.50 -13.16 -25.32
CA THR A 678 -17.38 -12.28 -24.91
C THR A 678 -16.43 -12.97 -23.94
N ARG A 679 -16.93 -13.83 -23.03
CA ARG A 679 -16.07 -14.65 -22.15
C ARG A 679 -15.31 -15.71 -22.93
N THR A 680 -15.95 -16.33 -23.92
CA THR A 680 -15.31 -17.34 -24.77
C THR A 680 -14.23 -16.71 -25.65
N LEU A 681 -14.47 -15.52 -26.18
CA LEU A 681 -13.51 -14.79 -27.01
C LEU A 681 -12.29 -14.29 -26.21
N ILE A 682 -12.50 -13.75 -25.01
CA ILE A 682 -11.40 -13.35 -24.10
C ILE A 682 -10.60 -14.58 -23.68
N SER A 683 -11.26 -15.70 -23.38
CA SER A 683 -10.59 -16.98 -23.08
C SER A 683 -9.74 -17.46 -24.26
N MET A 684 -10.24 -17.36 -25.49
CA MET A 684 -9.49 -17.74 -26.69
C MET A 684 -8.28 -16.82 -26.94
N VAL A 685 -8.43 -15.51 -26.78
CA VAL A 685 -7.33 -14.53 -26.95
C VAL A 685 -6.25 -14.72 -25.87
N VAL A 686 -6.65 -14.95 -24.61
CA VAL A 686 -5.72 -15.26 -23.53
C VAL A 686 -5.02 -16.60 -23.77
N THR A 687 -5.74 -17.61 -24.28
CA THR A 687 -5.15 -18.91 -24.60
C THR A 687 -4.17 -18.81 -25.75
N ALA A 688 -4.46 -18.02 -26.78
CA ALA A 688 -3.55 -17.76 -27.90
C ALA A 688 -2.31 -16.95 -27.48
N ALA A 689 -2.47 -15.94 -26.62
CA ALA A 689 -1.37 -15.16 -26.07
C ALA A 689 -0.47 -16.00 -25.13
N VAL A 690 -1.07 -16.89 -24.34
CA VAL A 690 -0.33 -17.85 -23.50
C VAL A 690 0.36 -18.90 -24.37
N ALA A 691 -0.28 -19.41 -25.42
CA ALA A 691 0.34 -20.33 -26.36
C ALA A 691 1.51 -19.66 -27.11
N PHE A 692 1.41 -18.39 -27.48
CA PHE A 692 2.49 -17.59 -28.05
C PHE A 692 3.64 -17.41 -27.06
N ALA A 693 3.35 -17.01 -25.81
CA ALA A 693 4.36 -16.85 -24.78
C ALA A 693 5.06 -18.18 -24.44
N VAL A 694 4.32 -19.29 -24.41
CA VAL A 694 4.86 -20.63 -24.19
C VAL A 694 5.67 -21.12 -25.39
N THR A 695 5.24 -20.84 -26.62
CA THR A 695 6.00 -21.21 -27.83
C THR A 695 7.30 -20.41 -27.92
N VAL A 696 7.27 -19.11 -27.61
CA VAL A 696 8.46 -18.27 -27.48
C VAL A 696 9.36 -18.74 -26.32
N LEU A 697 8.79 -19.17 -25.19
CA LEU A 697 9.57 -19.73 -24.07
C LEU A 697 10.21 -21.08 -24.43
N VAL A 698 9.48 -21.96 -25.11
CA VAL A 698 9.96 -23.29 -25.51
C VAL A 698 11.07 -23.15 -26.56
N LEU A 699 10.91 -22.25 -27.54
CA LEU A 699 11.94 -21.94 -28.53
C LEU A 699 13.18 -21.25 -27.92
N THR A 700 13.05 -20.57 -26.77
CA THR A 700 14.18 -19.94 -26.08
C THR A 700 14.88 -20.85 -25.05
N PHE A 701 14.23 -21.93 -24.58
CA PHE A 701 14.77 -22.79 -23.51
C PHE A 701 15.02 -24.26 -23.87
N THR A 702 14.82 -24.71 -25.11
CA THR A 702 15.26 -26.05 -25.54
C THR A 702 16.77 -26.11 -25.79
N ASN A 703 17.54 -25.90 -24.73
CA ASN A 703 18.87 -26.48 -24.59
C ASN A 703 19.20 -26.71 -23.11
N ILE A 704 18.34 -27.44 -22.39
CA ILE A 704 18.70 -28.23 -21.19
C ILE A 704 17.80 -29.47 -21.17
N SER A 705 18.37 -30.61 -21.51
CA SER A 705 17.81 -31.95 -21.36
C SER A 705 17.60 -32.27 -19.88
N GLY A 706 16.36 -32.07 -19.39
CA GLY A 706 15.94 -32.43 -18.04
C GLY A 706 14.43 -32.31 -17.78
N PHE A 707 13.69 -31.62 -18.66
CA PHE A 707 12.28 -31.28 -18.42
C PHE A 707 11.29 -32.41 -18.72
N MET A 708 11.67 -33.41 -19.52
CA MET A 708 10.79 -34.56 -19.84
C MET A 708 10.60 -35.54 -18.67
N GLY A 709 11.54 -35.62 -17.72
CA GLY A 709 11.37 -36.45 -16.51
C GLY A 709 10.33 -35.88 -15.54
N LEU A 710 10.25 -34.55 -15.44
CA LEU A 710 9.33 -33.85 -14.55
C LEU A 710 7.88 -33.90 -15.06
N LEU A 711 7.67 -33.83 -16.38
CA LEU A 711 6.35 -33.92 -17.00
C LEU A 711 5.76 -35.33 -16.92
N VAL A 712 6.58 -36.38 -17.03
CA VAL A 712 6.12 -37.77 -16.86
C VAL A 712 5.80 -38.07 -15.38
N TRP A 713 6.54 -37.48 -14.43
CA TRP A 713 6.25 -37.60 -13.00
C TRP A 713 4.98 -36.86 -12.57
N LEU A 714 4.76 -35.63 -13.07
CA LEU A 714 3.57 -34.83 -12.77
C LEU A 714 2.29 -35.40 -13.41
N ARG A 715 2.38 -35.98 -14.61
CA ARG A 715 1.25 -36.62 -15.31
C ARG A 715 0.77 -37.89 -14.61
N ARG A 716 1.66 -38.60 -13.89
CA ARG A 716 1.32 -39.79 -13.11
C ARG A 716 0.69 -39.48 -11.75
N LYS A 717 1.01 -38.33 -11.13
CA LYS A 717 0.46 -37.94 -9.81
C LYS A 717 -0.84 -37.15 -9.84
N PHE A 718 -1.16 -36.47 -10.95
CA PHE A 718 -2.39 -35.66 -11.10
C PHE A 718 -3.52 -36.34 -11.89
N GLY A 719 -3.36 -37.62 -12.28
CA GLY A 719 -4.35 -38.40 -13.01
C GLY A 719 -5.54 -38.94 -12.18
N ALA A 720 -5.60 -38.69 -10.87
CA ALA A 720 -6.63 -39.25 -9.99
C ALA A 720 -7.75 -38.26 -9.59
N LEU A 721 -7.81 -37.06 -10.17
CA LEU A 721 -8.76 -36.01 -9.73
C LEU A 721 -9.55 -35.33 -10.86
N ARG A 722 -9.88 -36.06 -11.93
CA ARG A 722 -10.94 -35.66 -12.88
C ARG A 722 -11.65 -36.87 -13.49
N ARG A 723 -12.68 -37.37 -12.79
CA ARG A 723 -13.90 -37.88 -13.45
C ARG A 723 -15.07 -37.03 -12.98
N TRP A 724 -15.63 -36.37 -14.00
CA TRP A 724 -16.85 -35.59 -14.18
C TRP A 724 -17.92 -35.48 -13.08
N PRO A 725 -18.58 -34.30 -12.98
CA PRO A 725 -19.95 -34.16 -12.54
C PRO A 725 -20.90 -34.28 -13.75
N GLU A 726 -21.52 -35.43 -13.94
CA GLU A 726 -22.78 -35.56 -14.66
C GLU A 726 -23.64 -36.61 -13.96
N LYS A 727 -24.87 -36.20 -13.58
CA LYS A 727 -25.95 -36.90 -12.86
C LYS A 727 -26.20 -36.38 -11.44
N CYS A 728 -26.84 -35.21 -11.36
CA CYS A 728 -27.79 -34.84 -10.28
C CYS A 728 -28.62 -33.62 -10.71
N ALA A 729 -29.35 -33.78 -11.81
CA ALA A 729 -30.52 -32.99 -12.15
C ALA A 729 -31.60 -33.98 -12.63
N ARG A 730 -32.06 -34.83 -11.70
CA ARG A 730 -33.27 -35.69 -11.74
C ARG A 730 -33.24 -36.57 -10.48
N SER A 731 -34.01 -36.14 -9.46
CA SER A 731 -34.46 -36.87 -8.24
C SER A 731 -34.65 -35.92 -7.03
N ARG A 732 -35.19 -34.72 -7.28
CA ARG A 732 -35.73 -33.86 -6.21
C ARG A 732 -37.26 -33.82 -6.20
N ASP A 733 -37.86 -34.85 -6.77
CA ASP A 733 -39.22 -35.32 -6.54
C ASP A 733 -39.04 -36.78 -6.10
N GLU A 734 -39.74 -37.21 -5.05
CA GLU A 734 -39.64 -38.51 -4.34
C GLU A 734 -38.61 -38.59 -3.20
N SER A 735 -38.99 -38.04 -2.03
CA SER A 735 -38.70 -38.57 -0.68
C SER A 735 -39.13 -37.59 0.43
N ASN A 736 -40.17 -36.78 0.15
CA ASN A 736 -40.93 -36.09 1.19
C ASN A 736 -42.18 -36.93 1.51
N GLN A 737 -41.96 -38.13 2.04
CA GLN A 737 -42.94 -39.00 2.69
C GLN A 737 -42.16 -40.11 3.39
N GLU A 738 -42.50 -40.37 4.66
CA GLU A 738 -41.86 -41.31 5.60
C GLU A 738 -40.53 -40.78 6.19
N ALA A 739 -40.35 -40.55 7.49
CA ALA A 739 -41.02 -41.06 8.66
C ALA A 739 -40.90 -40.05 9.82
N GLY A 740 -41.97 -39.94 10.61
CA GLY A 740 -41.87 -39.47 11.98
C GLY A 740 -41.67 -40.62 12.95
N VAL A 741 -41.47 -40.21 14.21
CA VAL A 741 -41.78 -40.93 15.46
C VAL A 741 -40.68 -41.85 16.05
N ALA A 742 -40.61 -41.70 17.39
CA ALA A 742 -40.01 -42.50 18.47
C ALA A 742 -38.51 -42.30 18.76
N ASP A 743 -38.06 -41.87 19.93
CA ASP A 743 -38.28 -42.18 21.38
C ASP A 743 -37.15 -43.03 21.97
N GLU A 744 -36.76 -42.61 23.19
CA GLU A 744 -36.09 -43.30 24.32
C GLU A 744 -34.85 -44.21 24.13
N GLY A 745 -33.87 -44.00 25.03
CA GLY A 745 -32.73 -44.89 25.29
C GLY A 745 -31.54 -44.19 25.94
#